data_AF-A0A1Z3HR41-F1
#
_entry.id   AF-A0A1Z3HR41-F1
#
_cell.length_a   1.000
_cell.length_b   1.000
_cell.length_c   1.000
_cell.angle_alpha   90.00
_cell.angle_beta   90.00
_cell.angle_gamma   90.00
#
_symmetry.space_group_name_H-M   'P 1'
#
loop_
_entity.id
_entity.type
_entity.pdbx_description
1 polymer ?
#
loop_
_entity_poly.entity_id
_entity_poly.type
_entity_poly.pdbx_seq_one_letter_code
_entity_poly.pdbx_strand_id
1 'polypeptide(L)'
;MNRTLQIYKTFLLGLFIGLAYALLVSGPPDAVLPEWFQYRVFILTFSGVVGGILYTVMLDGKIEMPYMSEDGRDLQIGILGDILLGISGAYLLDFVTDYPSDTSLSNFNILLAAKGIVGGYGAKALLNMALEKVLKRIHRMETVTQEAVQKKQELSHQVEELSDQNQSLTESGELIDQVNLQVNEGLPSRQLADLKQRIRSASPDVRQRIFGLVKEMRSMSWRSQGLRNRTTRTIPIFEALVASDERYHPYHAQLAFACKDAVPPELDRAIVELDRAIELRGEQEQAATWKYELNRAIARIEKEYSETGGVTSDPSLREAILKDLLAVTRTHGLAQVINQAEAEQIPTPIMEWIVRNQDWLRSHPDTRNLINDVLRTVPGRNAIAAAPSGQVSPQRDAGNGPSVQSGPPTSGSTMSPPPSPPSDGGVAVQPKTANRWALALAQAPTNGASDRTASQDGLSGGLTASHKMAERDLPEVKRLAERFRQVGDRAGIPPALIAAIASRESRCGRVLDANGRGDHGNAFGIMQVDQRYHTQAGSDGDPASLEHLSQGVGILADGLRQVEANHSDWEDPYILRGAIAAYNFGVSNVRTKAGIDEGTTGDDYSSDVVARAQFFIPHLLLTPVTVSDQNNGQAVWSVERIAETLQTVEDAIPIDEWDEAMATAIKQGLARLYLWTPGADLKQAWAVFKQSIYQSDPDYIGPGSVRLLLDALGVDHPAAEESVPAEDTPTQTNPDAGSQTGTSKHLPHYNQLVYENEYIIAGVPLTWGECTKGMSRWPTQKLEVDNGRRLAKVFGEVRAAFGEPLIITSGFRPEPINRRVGGVSNSQHVPFKALDIRPLRSANNEGFARLLQILRNNPKVVGIGRGQRKGFLHMDIRDGRRVEWDY
;
A
#
# COMPACT_ATOMS: atom_id res chain seq x y z
N MET A 1 77.71 1.98 15.30
CA MET A 1 78.03 0.55 15.08
C MET A 1 77.13 0.06 13.95
N ASN A 2 77.69 -0.43 12.84
CA ASN A 2 76.97 -0.59 11.56
C ASN A 2 75.76 -1.54 11.68
N ARG A 3 74.57 -1.04 11.33
CA ARG A 3 73.29 -1.77 11.31
C ARG A 3 73.40 -3.10 10.54
N THR A 4 74.18 -3.13 9.47
CA THR A 4 74.52 -4.32 8.69
C THR A 4 75.27 -5.38 9.50
N LEU A 5 76.25 -4.98 10.34
CA LEU A 5 77.01 -5.89 11.19
C LEU A 5 76.12 -6.50 12.29
N GLN A 6 75.14 -5.75 12.79
CA GLN A 6 74.17 -6.24 13.75
C GLN A 6 73.23 -7.27 13.11
N ILE A 7 72.73 -7.02 11.90
CA ILE A 7 71.92 -7.99 11.13
C ILE A 7 72.71 -9.30 10.89
N TYR A 8 73.97 -9.22 10.48
CA TYR A 8 74.81 -10.41 10.26
C TYR A 8 75.04 -11.21 11.56
N LYS A 9 75.36 -10.53 12.67
CA LYS A 9 75.54 -11.21 13.97
C LYS A 9 74.26 -11.90 14.44
N THR A 10 73.11 -11.26 14.27
CA THR A 10 71.83 -11.83 14.71
C THR A 10 71.35 -12.96 13.80
N PHE A 11 71.57 -12.86 12.47
CA PHE A 11 71.32 -13.95 11.53
C PHE A 11 72.18 -15.18 11.86
N LEU A 12 73.48 -14.98 12.11
CA LEU A 12 74.39 -16.07 12.50
C LEU A 12 73.97 -16.71 13.83
N LEU A 13 73.58 -15.90 14.82
CA LEU A 13 73.10 -16.41 16.11
C LEU A 13 71.84 -17.29 15.95
N GLY A 14 70.86 -16.83 15.18
CA GLY A 14 69.66 -17.62 14.86
C GLY A 14 69.98 -18.92 14.12
N LEU A 15 70.94 -18.88 13.18
CA LEU A 15 71.42 -20.05 12.46
C LEU A 15 72.10 -21.07 13.39
N PHE A 16 72.90 -20.62 14.36
CA PHE A 16 73.56 -21.49 15.34
C PHE A 16 72.55 -22.17 16.28
N ILE A 17 71.57 -21.43 16.79
CA ILE A 17 70.48 -21.97 17.63
C ILE A 17 69.67 -22.99 16.81
N GLY A 18 69.35 -22.64 15.57
CA GLY A 18 68.71 -23.51 14.59
C GLY A 18 69.43 -24.82 14.32
N LEU A 19 70.74 -24.73 14.09
CA LEU A 19 71.61 -25.88 13.85
C LEU A 19 71.67 -26.80 15.07
N ALA A 20 71.84 -26.23 16.27
CA ALA A 20 71.85 -26.99 17.51
C ALA A 20 70.53 -27.74 17.74
N TYR A 21 69.39 -27.09 17.43
CA TYR A 21 68.08 -27.72 17.53
C TYR A 21 67.86 -28.82 16.49
N ALA A 22 68.25 -28.59 15.23
CA ALA A 22 68.15 -29.60 14.18
C ALA A 22 68.98 -30.85 14.50
N LEU A 23 70.19 -30.68 15.04
CA LEU A 23 71.04 -31.77 15.53
C LEU A 23 70.43 -32.52 16.71
N LEU A 24 69.77 -31.80 17.62
CA LEU A 24 69.10 -32.39 18.78
C LEU A 24 67.89 -33.23 18.37
N VAL A 25 67.11 -32.78 17.39
CA VAL A 25 65.92 -33.48 16.90
C VAL A 25 66.26 -34.63 15.94
N SER A 26 67.36 -34.53 15.18
CA SER A 26 67.81 -35.62 14.29
C SER A 26 68.41 -36.82 15.05
N GLY A 27 68.79 -36.64 16.32
CA GLY A 27 69.43 -37.65 17.16
C GLY A 27 70.93 -37.83 16.86
N PRO A 28 71.69 -38.51 17.75
CA PRO A 28 73.09 -38.85 17.51
C PRO A 28 73.22 -39.88 16.36
N PRO A 29 74.37 -39.95 15.67
CA PRO A 29 74.61 -40.90 14.58
C PRO A 29 74.33 -42.37 14.95
N ASP A 30 74.41 -42.70 16.24
CA ASP A 30 74.28 -44.05 16.79
C ASP A 30 72.85 -44.40 17.26
N ALA A 31 71.84 -43.56 16.97
CA ALA A 31 70.45 -43.79 17.37
C ALA A 31 69.76 -44.91 16.56
N VAL A 32 68.74 -45.56 17.15
CA VAL A 32 68.00 -46.74 16.61
C VAL A 32 67.24 -46.47 15.28
N LEU A 33 67.22 -45.23 14.79
CA LEU A 33 66.52 -44.84 13.55
C LEU A 33 67.43 -45.00 12.32
N PRO A 34 66.91 -45.40 11.15
CA PRO A 34 67.71 -45.50 9.93
C PRO A 34 68.41 -44.17 9.57
N GLU A 35 69.68 -44.22 9.16
CA GLU A 35 70.47 -43.02 8.83
C GLU A 35 69.74 -42.08 7.84
N TRP A 36 69.12 -42.63 6.79
CA TRP A 36 68.38 -41.84 5.80
C TRP A 36 67.21 -41.04 6.39
N PHE A 37 66.59 -41.55 7.47
CA PHE A 37 65.50 -40.89 8.18
C PHE A 37 66.05 -39.73 9.03
N GLN A 38 67.19 -39.94 9.69
CA GLN A 38 67.89 -38.90 10.46
C GLN A 38 68.35 -37.76 9.57
N TYR A 39 68.93 -38.05 8.39
CA TYR A 39 69.32 -37.04 7.40
C TYR A 39 68.12 -36.27 6.85
N ARG A 40 66.99 -36.94 6.57
CA ARG A 40 65.77 -36.27 6.10
C ARG A 40 65.21 -35.30 7.15
N VAL A 41 65.11 -35.75 8.40
CA VAL A 41 64.66 -34.92 9.54
C VAL A 41 65.59 -33.73 9.74
N PHE A 42 66.90 -33.95 9.66
CA PHE A 42 67.90 -32.89 9.78
C PHE A 42 67.78 -31.83 8.69
N ILE A 43 67.79 -32.24 7.41
CA ILE A 43 67.72 -31.32 6.26
C ILE A 43 66.43 -30.52 6.31
N LEU A 44 65.29 -31.16 6.56
CA LEU A 44 63.99 -30.51 6.55
C LEU A 44 63.82 -29.54 7.73
N THR A 45 64.25 -29.94 8.93
CA THR A 45 64.23 -29.09 10.12
C THR A 45 65.14 -27.87 9.91
N PHE A 46 66.39 -28.08 9.51
CA PHE A 46 67.35 -26.99 9.32
C PHE A 46 66.91 -26.02 8.22
N SER A 47 66.44 -26.53 7.07
CA SER A 47 65.91 -25.69 5.99
C SER A 47 64.65 -24.93 6.40
N GLY A 48 63.76 -25.52 7.22
CA GLY A 48 62.59 -24.85 7.78
C GLY A 48 62.97 -23.70 8.73
N VAL A 49 63.99 -23.91 9.56
CA VAL A 49 64.56 -22.84 10.38
C VAL A 49 65.08 -21.70 9.51
N VAL A 50 65.86 -22.02 8.48
CA VAL A 50 66.41 -21.01 7.56
C VAL A 50 65.29 -20.23 6.86
N GLY A 51 64.22 -20.92 6.40
CA GLY A 51 63.05 -20.29 5.81
C GLY A 51 62.33 -19.32 6.76
N GLY A 52 62.11 -19.72 8.02
CA GLY A 52 61.46 -18.88 9.04
C GLY A 52 62.31 -17.65 9.44
N ILE A 53 63.63 -17.80 9.52
CA ILE A 53 64.55 -16.69 9.80
C ILE A 53 64.62 -15.73 8.60
N LEU A 54 64.69 -16.25 7.37
CA LEU A 54 64.70 -15.43 6.15
C LEU A 54 63.47 -14.53 6.04
N TYR A 55 62.28 -15.06 6.34
CA TYR A 55 61.03 -14.29 6.38
C TYR A 55 61.15 -13.09 7.32
N THR A 56 61.61 -13.32 8.54
CA THR A 56 61.72 -12.30 9.60
C THR A 56 62.77 -11.23 9.25
N VAL A 57 63.90 -11.64 8.66
CA VAL A 57 64.95 -10.69 8.24
C VAL A 57 64.52 -9.87 7.03
N MET A 58 63.84 -10.45 6.05
CA MET A 58 63.43 -9.76 4.82
C MET A 58 62.24 -8.82 5.00
N LEU A 59 61.25 -9.19 5.82
CA LEU A 59 60.01 -8.42 5.97
C LEU A 59 60.02 -7.51 7.19
N ASP A 60 60.43 -8.02 8.36
CA ASP A 60 60.37 -7.24 9.61
C ASP A 60 61.61 -6.35 9.78
N GLY A 61 62.74 -6.68 9.12
CA GLY A 61 63.97 -5.89 9.12
C GLY A 61 64.69 -5.81 10.48
N LYS A 62 64.15 -6.50 11.50
CA LYS A 62 64.67 -6.64 12.86
C LYS A 62 64.29 -8.03 13.38
N ILE A 63 65.19 -8.65 14.13
CA ILE A 63 64.93 -9.90 14.84
C ILE A 63 64.59 -9.54 16.29
N GLU A 64 63.41 -9.95 16.75
CA GLU A 64 62.97 -9.74 18.12
C GLU A 64 63.41 -10.93 18.98
N MET A 65 64.20 -10.67 20.02
CA MET A 65 64.62 -11.73 20.94
C MET A 65 63.47 -12.07 21.90
N PRO A 66 63.41 -13.31 22.41
CA PRO A 66 62.41 -13.66 23.39
C PRO A 66 62.60 -12.79 24.62
N TYR A 67 61.54 -12.12 25.06
CA TYR A 67 61.58 -11.33 26.29
C TYR A 67 60.25 -11.46 27.02
N MET A 68 60.33 -11.34 28.34
CA MET A 68 59.17 -11.34 29.23
C MET A 68 58.92 -9.90 29.67
N SER A 69 57.66 -9.46 29.60
CA SER A 69 57.23 -8.15 30.06
C SER A 69 57.55 -7.96 31.55
N GLU A 70 57.81 -6.72 31.98
CA GLU A 70 58.22 -6.38 33.36
C GLU A 70 57.21 -6.80 34.43
N ASP A 71 55.94 -6.97 34.07
CA ASP A 71 54.86 -7.46 34.93
C ASP A 71 54.75 -9.00 34.98
N GLY A 72 55.60 -9.72 34.25
CA GLY A 72 55.69 -11.19 34.22
C GLY A 72 54.52 -11.89 33.52
N ARG A 73 53.59 -11.14 32.91
CA ARG A 73 52.35 -11.71 32.35
C ARG A 73 52.42 -12.01 30.87
N ASP A 74 53.24 -11.28 30.12
CA ASP A 74 53.35 -11.44 28.67
C ASP A 74 54.74 -11.96 28.28
N LEU A 75 54.78 -13.17 27.70
CA LEU A 75 55.97 -13.74 27.05
C LEU A 75 55.91 -13.47 25.55
N GLN A 76 56.81 -12.61 25.05
CA GLN A 76 57.07 -12.55 23.62
C GLN A 76 58.12 -13.60 23.27
N ILE A 77 57.70 -14.56 22.44
CA ILE A 77 58.54 -15.70 22.04
C ILE A 77 59.60 -15.27 21.01
N GLY A 78 59.35 -14.17 20.27
CA GLY A 78 60.28 -13.60 19.30
C GLY A 78 60.77 -14.61 18.27
N ILE A 79 62.08 -14.57 17.97
CA ILE A 79 62.73 -15.46 16.99
C ILE A 79 62.50 -16.96 17.25
N LEU A 80 62.29 -17.37 18.50
CA LEU A 80 61.98 -18.77 18.81
C LEU A 80 60.67 -19.21 18.15
N GLY A 81 59.67 -18.33 18.13
CA GLY A 81 58.37 -18.59 17.51
C GLY A 81 58.49 -18.71 16.00
N ASP A 82 59.30 -17.84 15.40
CA ASP A 82 59.55 -17.83 13.95
C ASP A 82 60.30 -19.07 13.47
N ILE A 83 61.24 -19.57 14.28
CA ILE A 83 61.96 -20.82 14.06
C ILE A 83 60.98 -22.00 14.10
N LEU A 84 60.13 -22.08 15.12
CA LEU A 84 59.15 -23.18 15.28
C LEU A 84 58.08 -23.17 14.18
N LEU A 85 57.60 -21.99 13.79
CA LEU A 85 56.69 -21.80 12.65
C LEU A 85 57.36 -22.20 11.33
N GLY A 86 58.63 -21.81 11.14
CA GLY A 86 59.42 -22.18 9.96
C GLY A 86 59.61 -23.69 9.82
N ILE A 87 59.95 -24.38 10.92
CA ILE A 87 60.03 -25.85 10.95
C ILE A 87 58.67 -26.47 10.63
N SER A 88 57.60 -25.99 11.27
CA SER A 88 56.25 -26.51 11.04
C SER A 88 55.80 -26.37 9.58
N GLY A 89 56.13 -25.23 8.95
CA GLY A 89 55.89 -24.98 7.53
C GLY A 89 56.65 -25.92 6.60
N ALA A 90 57.91 -26.21 6.92
CA ALA A 90 58.73 -27.16 6.17
C ALA A 90 58.14 -28.57 6.17
N TYR A 91 57.74 -29.07 7.35
CA TYR A 91 57.13 -30.40 7.48
C TYR A 91 55.77 -30.49 6.81
N LEU A 92 54.95 -29.45 6.91
CA LEU A 92 53.66 -29.41 6.24
C LEU A 92 53.83 -29.46 4.72
N LEU A 93 54.76 -28.68 4.16
CA LEU A 93 54.99 -28.66 2.72
C LEU A 93 55.56 -29.99 2.22
N ASP A 94 56.47 -30.62 2.97
CA ASP A 94 56.99 -31.96 2.65
C ASP A 94 55.88 -33.02 2.68
N PHE A 95 54.93 -32.93 3.63
CA PHE A 95 53.82 -33.88 3.73
C PHE A 95 52.84 -33.79 2.56
N VAL A 96 52.60 -32.59 2.02
CA VAL A 96 51.61 -32.36 0.95
C VAL A 96 52.21 -32.39 -0.46
N THR A 97 53.52 -32.61 -0.60
CA THR A 97 54.18 -32.62 -1.90
C THR A 97 54.91 -33.92 -2.16
N ASP A 98 54.55 -34.60 -3.24
CA ASP A 98 55.18 -35.86 -3.64
C ASP A 98 56.63 -35.67 -4.16
N TYR A 99 57.35 -36.78 -4.24
CA TYR A 99 58.70 -36.85 -4.83
C TYR A 99 58.63 -37.55 -6.21
N PRO A 100 59.28 -37.01 -7.25
CA PRO A 100 59.38 -37.69 -8.53
C PRO A 100 60.11 -39.04 -8.39
N SER A 101 59.59 -40.07 -9.05
CA SER A 101 60.04 -41.47 -8.90
C SER A 101 61.48 -41.77 -9.34
N ASP A 102 62.09 -40.92 -10.19
CA ASP A 102 63.46 -41.10 -10.75
C ASP A 102 64.52 -40.16 -10.13
N THR A 103 64.33 -39.71 -8.90
CA THR A 103 65.23 -38.71 -8.29
C THR A 103 66.49 -39.37 -7.71
N SER A 104 67.69 -38.98 -8.18
CA SER A 104 68.96 -39.41 -7.58
C SER A 104 69.12 -38.92 -6.12
N LEU A 105 69.90 -39.63 -5.30
CA LEU A 105 70.12 -39.30 -3.88
C LEU A 105 70.60 -37.86 -3.62
N SER A 106 71.43 -37.29 -4.51
CA SER A 106 71.87 -35.89 -4.42
C SER A 106 70.76 -34.89 -4.74
N ASN A 107 69.92 -35.21 -5.74
CA ASN A 107 68.81 -34.36 -6.15
C ASN A 107 67.65 -34.40 -5.14
N PHE A 108 67.49 -35.52 -4.43
CA PHE A 108 66.52 -35.67 -3.35
C PHE A 108 66.82 -34.73 -2.18
N ASN A 109 68.07 -34.66 -1.74
CA ASN A 109 68.48 -33.78 -0.63
C ASN A 109 68.33 -32.29 -0.97
N ILE A 110 68.63 -31.90 -2.21
CA ILE A 110 68.44 -30.52 -2.69
C ILE A 110 66.95 -30.15 -2.74
N LEU A 111 66.11 -31.05 -3.25
CA LEU A 111 64.66 -30.84 -3.34
C LEU A 111 64.02 -30.76 -1.95
N LEU A 112 64.43 -31.64 -1.03
CA LEU A 112 64.02 -31.62 0.36
C LEU A 112 64.42 -30.31 1.07
N ALA A 113 65.65 -29.84 0.84
CA ALA A 113 66.11 -28.56 1.37
C ALA A 113 65.31 -27.37 0.80
N ALA A 114 65.02 -27.37 -0.50
CA ALA A 114 64.22 -26.33 -1.15
C ALA A 114 62.78 -26.30 -0.63
N LYS A 115 62.14 -27.46 -0.47
CA LYS A 115 60.83 -27.60 0.17
C LYS A 115 60.87 -27.05 1.61
N GLY A 116 61.90 -27.39 2.37
CA GLY A 116 62.06 -26.88 3.74
C GLY A 116 62.12 -25.35 3.80
N ILE A 117 62.91 -24.72 2.95
CA ILE A 117 63.04 -23.24 2.92
C ILE A 117 61.74 -22.57 2.49
N VAL A 118 61.09 -23.07 1.42
CA VAL A 118 59.84 -22.49 0.90
C VAL A 118 58.70 -22.67 1.89
N GLY A 119 58.57 -23.87 2.47
CA GLY A 119 57.56 -24.17 3.49
C GLY A 119 57.77 -23.32 4.74
N GLY A 120 59.01 -23.17 5.18
CA GLY A 120 59.35 -22.35 6.34
C GLY A 120 59.11 -20.85 6.13
N TYR A 121 59.39 -20.33 4.92
CA TYR A 121 59.10 -18.94 4.57
C TYR A 121 57.59 -18.67 4.44
N GLY A 122 56.83 -19.61 3.89
CA GLY A 122 55.39 -19.45 3.62
C GLY A 122 54.48 -19.52 4.85
N ALA A 123 54.87 -20.25 5.90
CA ALA A 123 54.01 -20.51 7.06
C ALA A 123 53.63 -19.26 7.87
N LYS A 124 54.59 -18.36 8.13
CA LYS A 124 54.33 -17.11 8.88
C LYS A 124 53.49 -16.11 8.06
N ALA A 125 53.68 -16.05 6.74
CA ALA A 125 52.87 -15.23 5.83
C ALA A 125 51.38 -15.62 5.85
N LEU A 126 51.11 -16.92 5.78
CA LEU A 126 49.74 -17.46 5.78
C LEU A 126 49.05 -17.26 7.13
N LEU A 127 49.77 -17.39 8.25
CA LEU A 127 49.25 -17.14 9.60
C LEU A 127 48.83 -15.68 9.78
N ASN A 128 49.67 -14.73 9.34
CA ASN A 128 49.37 -13.30 9.43
C ASN A 128 48.15 -12.90 8.58
N MET A 129 48.01 -13.44 7.36
CA MET A 129 46.82 -13.23 6.53
C MET A 129 45.54 -13.81 7.16
N ALA A 130 45.63 -14.95 7.85
CA ALA A 130 44.49 -15.54 8.55
C ALA A 130 44.07 -14.71 9.77
N LEU A 131 45.05 -14.22 10.55
CA LEU A 131 44.81 -13.39 11.73
C LEU A 131 44.18 -12.04 11.37
N GLU A 132 44.65 -11.39 10.31
CA GLU A 132 44.12 -10.11 9.85
C GLU A 132 42.65 -10.22 9.39
N LYS A 133 42.29 -11.35 8.75
CA LYS A 133 40.89 -11.65 8.38
C LYS A 133 39.98 -11.85 9.60
N VAL A 134 40.48 -12.45 10.67
CA VAL A 134 39.72 -12.68 11.91
C VAL A 134 39.52 -11.36 12.66
N LEU A 135 40.57 -10.54 12.80
CA LEU A 135 40.49 -9.24 13.46
C LEU A 135 39.54 -8.26 12.73
N LYS A 136 39.59 -8.22 11.40
CA LYS A 136 38.61 -7.46 10.59
C LYS A 136 37.17 -7.93 10.81
N ARG A 137 36.95 -9.20 11.15
CA ARG A 137 35.62 -9.78 11.41
C ARG A 137 35.10 -9.44 12.81
N ILE A 138 35.99 -9.40 13.81
CA ILE A 138 35.68 -9.00 15.19
C ILE A 138 35.32 -7.52 15.25
N HIS A 139 36.13 -6.65 14.62
CA HIS A 139 35.88 -5.20 14.61
C HIS A 139 34.56 -4.83 13.90
N ARG A 140 34.19 -5.58 12.86
CA ARG A 140 32.90 -5.43 12.16
C ARG A 140 31.70 -5.91 12.98
N MET A 141 31.91 -6.80 13.96
CA MET A 141 30.85 -7.29 14.85
C MET A 141 30.56 -6.32 15.99
N GLU A 142 31.57 -5.66 16.55
CA GLU A 142 31.38 -4.66 17.62
C GLU A 142 30.61 -3.42 17.14
N THR A 143 30.92 -2.91 15.95
CA THR A 143 30.22 -1.74 15.36
C THR A 143 28.76 -2.05 15.03
N VAL A 144 28.48 -3.20 14.42
CA VAL A 144 27.11 -3.64 14.14
C VAL A 144 26.29 -3.85 15.41
N THR A 145 26.92 -4.28 16.50
CA THR A 145 26.21 -4.50 17.78
C THR A 145 25.86 -3.17 18.46
N GLN A 146 26.73 -2.17 18.41
CA GLN A 146 26.44 -0.84 18.97
C GLN A 146 25.37 -0.08 18.16
N GLU A 147 25.44 -0.13 16.83
CA GLU A 147 24.41 0.46 15.96
C GLU A 147 23.04 -0.20 16.16
N ALA A 148 23.00 -1.52 16.35
CA ALA A 148 21.76 -2.24 16.62
C ALA A 148 21.15 -1.87 18.00
N VAL A 149 21.97 -1.61 19.02
CA VAL A 149 21.50 -1.20 20.35
C VAL A 149 20.98 0.24 20.33
N GLN A 150 21.67 1.17 19.68
CA GLN A 150 21.18 2.54 19.51
C GLN A 150 19.87 2.58 18.73
N LYS A 151 19.80 1.87 17.61
CA LYS A 151 18.59 1.81 16.78
C LYS A 151 17.41 1.17 17.52
N LYS A 152 17.68 0.18 18.39
CA LYS A 152 16.64 -0.42 19.24
C LYS A 152 16.11 0.57 20.28
N GLN A 153 16.97 1.38 20.91
CA GLN A 153 16.55 2.39 21.88
C GLN A 153 15.73 3.51 21.22
N GLU A 154 16.15 3.97 20.05
CA GLU A 154 15.42 4.96 19.26
C GLU A 154 14.05 4.45 18.82
N LEU A 155 13.98 3.20 18.35
CA LEU A 155 12.72 2.57 17.98
C LEU A 155 11.79 2.35 19.19
N SER A 156 12.34 2.02 20.36
CA SER A 156 11.54 1.88 21.59
C SER A 156 10.91 3.21 22.03
N HIS A 157 11.63 4.31 21.92
CA HIS A 157 11.09 5.65 22.22
C HIS A 157 9.99 6.05 21.22
N GLN A 158 10.19 5.78 19.92
CA GLN A 158 9.17 6.05 18.90
C GLN A 158 7.90 5.22 19.10
N VAL A 159 8.02 3.96 19.55
CA VAL A 159 6.86 3.09 19.84
C VAL A 159 6.07 3.61 21.05
N GLU A 160 6.74 4.11 22.08
CA GLU A 160 6.09 4.67 23.27
C GLU A 160 5.34 5.98 22.93
N GLU A 161 5.97 6.86 22.14
CA GLU A 161 5.34 8.09 21.64
C GLU A 161 4.14 7.81 20.73
N LEU A 162 4.24 6.82 19.83
CA LEU A 162 3.12 6.38 19.00
C LEU A 162 2.01 5.70 19.80
N SER A 163 2.34 5.03 20.91
CA SER A 163 1.36 4.42 21.80
C SER A 163 0.52 5.48 22.52
N ASP A 164 1.17 6.53 23.04
CA ASP A 164 0.49 7.64 23.70
C ASP A 164 -0.41 8.43 22.71
N GLN A 165 0.07 8.63 21.48
CA GLN A 165 -0.73 9.23 20.40
C GLN A 165 -1.96 8.37 20.04
N ASN A 166 -1.79 7.06 19.91
CA ASN A 166 -2.90 6.14 19.62
C ASN A 166 -3.95 6.08 20.73
N GLN A 167 -3.53 6.16 22.00
CA GLN A 167 -4.45 6.23 23.12
C GLN A 167 -5.29 7.53 23.08
N SER A 168 -4.64 8.68 22.82
CA SER A 168 -5.35 9.96 22.67
C SER A 168 -6.33 9.98 21.49
N LEU A 169 -5.98 9.35 20.37
CA LEU A 169 -6.85 9.19 19.20
C LEU A 169 -8.05 8.27 19.49
N THR A 170 -7.84 7.21 20.27
CA THR A 170 -8.90 6.28 20.68
C THR A 170 -9.92 6.97 21.60
N GLU A 171 -9.45 7.71 22.60
CA GLU A 171 -10.31 8.51 23.50
C GLU A 171 -11.10 9.60 22.74
N SER A 172 -10.48 10.18 21.70
CA SER A 172 -11.13 11.15 20.81
C SER A 172 -12.22 10.52 19.94
N GLY A 173 -12.00 9.28 19.46
CA GLY A 173 -12.99 8.51 18.68
C GLY A 173 -14.24 8.18 19.50
N GLU A 174 -14.05 7.64 20.70
CA GLU A 174 -15.18 7.31 21.60
C GLU A 174 -16.02 8.54 21.95
N LEU A 175 -15.38 9.69 22.15
CA LEU A 175 -16.09 10.94 22.45
C LEU A 175 -16.95 11.41 21.27
N ILE A 176 -16.45 11.27 20.04
CA ILE A 176 -17.18 11.60 18.81
C ILE A 176 -18.36 10.65 18.60
N ASP A 177 -18.19 9.36 18.89
CA ASP A 177 -19.27 8.37 18.79
C ASP A 177 -20.41 8.67 19.77
N GLN A 178 -20.09 9.10 20.99
CA GLN A 178 -21.11 9.52 21.96
C GLN A 178 -21.84 10.80 21.53
N VAL A 179 -21.14 11.75 20.88
CA VAL A 179 -21.78 12.93 20.28
C VAL A 179 -22.74 12.51 19.17
N ASN A 180 -22.33 11.61 18.29
CA ASN A 180 -23.19 11.07 17.22
C ASN A 180 -24.43 10.39 17.80
N LEU A 181 -24.26 9.57 18.84
CA LEU A 181 -25.35 8.88 19.52
C LEU A 181 -26.33 9.87 20.17
N GLN A 182 -25.81 10.90 20.84
CA GLN A 182 -26.63 11.98 21.41
C GLN A 182 -27.46 12.71 20.36
N VAL A 183 -26.89 13.05 19.20
CA VAL A 183 -27.63 13.80 18.17
C VAL A 183 -28.68 12.90 17.49
N ASN A 184 -28.34 11.64 17.21
CA ASN A 184 -29.21 10.74 16.47
C ASN A 184 -30.35 10.17 17.33
N GLU A 185 -30.01 9.63 18.50
CA GLU A 185 -30.93 8.85 19.34
C GLU A 185 -31.30 9.58 20.63
N GLY A 186 -30.38 10.37 21.17
CA GLY A 186 -30.51 11.02 22.46
C GLY A 186 -30.02 10.12 23.59
N LEU A 187 -29.17 10.66 24.45
CA LEU A 187 -28.60 9.95 25.58
C LEU A 187 -29.45 10.13 26.85
N PRO A 188 -29.46 9.14 27.74
CA PRO A 188 -29.98 9.29 29.10
C PRO A 188 -29.26 10.43 29.84
N SER A 189 -29.99 11.14 30.71
CA SER A 189 -29.52 12.35 31.42
C SER A 189 -28.15 12.21 32.09
N ARG A 190 -27.85 11.04 32.70
CA ARG A 190 -26.56 10.77 33.35
C ARG A 190 -25.41 10.69 32.33
N GLN A 191 -25.63 10.00 31.21
CA GLN A 191 -24.64 9.86 30.14
C GLN A 191 -24.44 11.18 29.40
N LEU A 192 -25.52 11.95 29.22
CA LEU A 192 -25.43 13.29 28.64
C LEU A 192 -24.61 14.24 29.53
N ALA A 193 -24.80 14.18 30.86
CA ALA A 193 -24.01 15.00 31.79
C ALA A 193 -22.51 14.64 31.72
N ASP A 194 -22.18 13.35 31.67
CA ASP A 194 -20.82 12.87 31.50
C ASP A 194 -20.21 13.33 30.17
N LEU A 195 -20.95 13.16 29.06
CA LEU A 195 -20.55 13.62 27.74
C LEU A 195 -20.24 15.13 27.73
N LYS A 196 -21.13 15.95 28.30
CA LYS A 196 -20.92 17.40 28.40
C LYS A 196 -19.65 17.74 29.17
N GLN A 197 -19.35 17.01 30.25
CA GLN A 197 -18.13 17.23 31.03
C GLN A 197 -16.88 16.83 30.23
N ARG A 198 -16.91 15.68 29.55
CA ARG A 198 -15.81 15.21 28.71
C ARG A 198 -15.51 16.16 27.55
N ILE A 199 -16.54 16.74 26.93
CA ILE A 199 -16.38 17.76 25.87
C ILE A 199 -15.70 19.02 26.43
N ARG A 200 -16.07 19.46 27.64
CA ARG A 200 -15.46 20.64 28.28
C ARG A 200 -13.98 20.44 28.58
N SER A 201 -13.60 19.24 29.01
CA SER A 201 -12.21 18.90 29.34
C SER A 201 -11.38 18.44 28.13
N ALA A 202 -11.98 18.31 26.94
CA ALA A 202 -11.29 17.82 25.75
C ALA A 202 -10.28 18.85 25.20
N SER A 203 -9.27 18.35 24.48
CA SER A 203 -8.28 19.19 23.82
C SER A 203 -8.94 20.13 22.79
N PRO A 204 -8.32 21.29 22.47
CA PRO A 204 -8.84 22.22 21.47
C PRO A 204 -9.16 21.56 20.11
N ASP A 205 -8.28 20.68 19.63
CA ASP A 205 -8.45 19.98 18.35
C ASP A 205 -9.70 19.07 18.36
N VAL A 206 -9.90 18.33 19.44
CA VAL A 206 -11.08 17.46 19.60
C VAL A 206 -12.35 18.30 19.67
N ARG A 207 -12.35 19.41 20.41
CA ARG A 207 -13.49 20.34 20.46
C ARG A 207 -13.80 20.96 19.10
N GLN A 208 -12.79 21.26 18.29
CA GLN A 208 -12.98 21.78 16.94
C GLN A 208 -13.58 20.73 15.99
N ARG A 209 -13.16 19.47 16.09
CA ARG A 209 -13.76 18.34 15.35
C ARG A 209 -15.22 18.15 15.74
N ILE A 210 -15.52 18.12 17.04
CA ILE A 210 -16.90 18.02 17.56
C ILE A 210 -17.75 19.19 17.07
N PHE A 211 -17.23 20.42 17.13
CA PHE A 211 -17.93 21.60 16.64
C PHE A 211 -18.28 21.51 15.16
N GLY A 212 -17.33 21.09 14.32
CA GLY A 212 -17.54 20.90 12.88
C GLY A 212 -18.64 19.88 12.59
N LEU A 213 -18.54 18.71 13.22
CA LEU A 213 -19.50 17.61 13.11
C LEU A 213 -20.93 18.04 13.47
N VAL A 214 -21.11 18.64 14.65
CA VAL A 214 -22.43 19.00 15.18
C VAL A 214 -23.03 20.17 14.39
N LYS A 215 -22.20 21.10 13.91
CA LYS A 215 -22.62 22.18 13.01
C LYS A 215 -23.17 21.63 11.69
N GLU A 216 -22.51 20.64 11.10
CA GLU A 216 -22.95 20.01 9.85
C GLU A 216 -24.28 19.28 10.07
N MET A 217 -24.39 18.46 11.12
CA MET A 217 -25.62 17.77 11.50
C MET A 217 -26.81 18.71 11.69
N ARG A 218 -26.59 19.85 12.37
CA ARG A 218 -27.62 20.89 12.53
C ARG A 218 -28.02 21.49 11.18
N SER A 219 -27.06 21.82 10.32
CA SER A 219 -27.32 22.48 9.03
C SER A 219 -28.15 21.65 8.05
N MET A 220 -28.13 20.32 8.18
CA MET A 220 -28.91 19.40 7.35
C MET A 220 -30.39 19.27 7.77
N SER A 221 -30.82 19.91 8.87
CA SER A 221 -32.06 19.55 9.58
C SER A 221 -33.33 20.29 9.16
N TRP A 222 -33.34 21.03 8.04
CA TRP A 222 -34.44 21.97 7.70
C TRP A 222 -35.64 21.37 6.95
N ARG A 223 -35.59 20.09 6.50
CA ARG A 223 -36.57 19.52 5.55
C ARG A 223 -37.68 18.63 6.15
N SER A 224 -37.64 18.24 7.44
CA SER A 224 -38.68 17.38 8.04
C SER A 224 -38.82 17.49 9.57
N GLN A 225 -40.01 17.13 10.10
CA GLN A 225 -40.29 17.15 11.56
C GLN A 225 -39.36 16.22 12.37
N GLY A 226 -38.99 15.06 11.82
CA GLY A 226 -38.06 14.12 12.46
C GLY A 226 -36.62 14.67 12.56
N LEU A 227 -36.21 15.51 11.60
CA LEU A 227 -34.92 16.19 11.59
C LEU A 227 -34.87 17.39 12.54
N ARG A 228 -36.00 18.08 12.76
CA ARG A 228 -36.10 19.15 13.76
C ARG A 228 -35.84 18.66 15.20
N ASN A 229 -36.27 17.45 15.55
CA ASN A 229 -35.95 16.85 16.85
C ASN A 229 -34.44 16.60 17.04
N ARG A 230 -33.69 16.35 15.95
CA ARG A 230 -32.22 16.22 16.02
C ARG A 230 -31.55 17.56 16.31
N THR A 231 -32.09 18.65 15.77
CA THR A 231 -31.62 20.02 16.08
C THR A 231 -31.69 20.29 17.58
N THR A 232 -32.82 19.99 18.24
CA THR A 232 -32.94 20.12 19.70
C THR A 232 -31.87 19.31 20.43
N ARG A 233 -31.50 18.12 19.94
CA ARG A 233 -30.47 17.27 20.55
C ARG A 233 -29.04 17.77 20.38
N THR A 234 -28.79 18.74 19.49
CA THR A 234 -27.48 19.40 19.36
C THR A 234 -27.25 20.48 20.44
N ILE A 235 -28.32 21.04 21.02
CA ILE A 235 -28.25 22.14 22.00
C ILE A 235 -27.32 21.80 23.18
N PRO A 236 -27.44 20.63 23.85
CA PRO A 236 -26.58 20.31 25.00
C PRO A 236 -25.10 20.18 24.64
N ILE A 237 -24.79 19.86 23.38
CA ILE A 237 -23.42 19.74 22.88
C ILE A 237 -22.82 21.13 22.63
N PHE A 238 -23.57 22.03 21.98
CA PHE A 238 -23.14 23.42 21.82
C PHE A 238 -23.02 24.14 23.17
N GLU A 239 -23.88 23.85 24.15
CA GLU A 239 -23.73 24.34 25.53
C GLU A 239 -22.40 23.90 26.17
N ALA A 240 -21.98 22.64 25.93
CA ALA A 240 -20.72 22.14 26.45
C ALA A 240 -19.52 22.83 25.79
N LEU A 241 -19.61 23.09 24.47
CA LEU A 241 -18.60 23.83 23.73
C LEU A 241 -18.50 25.29 24.19
N VAL A 242 -19.62 26.00 24.33
CA VAL A 242 -19.65 27.38 24.88
C VAL A 242 -19.04 27.41 26.28
N ALA A 243 -19.41 26.47 27.15
CA ALA A 243 -18.85 26.38 28.50
C ALA A 243 -17.34 26.04 28.53
N SER A 244 -16.79 25.52 27.42
CA SER A 244 -15.37 25.22 27.29
C SER A 244 -14.55 26.41 26.78
N ASP A 245 -15.17 27.32 26.04
CA ASP A 245 -14.58 28.58 25.58
C ASP A 245 -15.69 29.61 25.31
N GLU A 246 -15.94 30.46 26.29
CA GLU A 246 -16.99 31.49 26.26
C GLU A 246 -16.64 32.70 25.36
N ARG A 247 -15.42 32.78 24.83
CA ARG A 247 -15.00 33.90 23.97
C ARG A 247 -15.11 33.57 22.49
N TYR A 248 -15.25 32.28 22.15
CA TYR A 248 -15.32 31.84 20.77
C TYR A 248 -16.74 32.04 20.20
N HIS A 249 -16.97 33.19 19.56
CA HIS A 249 -18.28 33.59 19.03
C HIS A 249 -18.98 32.55 18.13
N PRO A 250 -18.30 31.69 17.34
CA PRO A 250 -18.99 30.68 16.54
C PRO A 250 -19.75 29.63 17.37
N TYR A 251 -19.31 29.36 18.61
CA TYR A 251 -20.05 28.46 19.52
C TYR A 251 -21.39 29.06 19.92
N HIS A 252 -21.39 30.33 20.34
CA HIS A 252 -22.62 31.07 20.67
C HIS A 252 -23.58 31.14 19.48
N ALA A 253 -23.08 31.44 18.28
CA ALA A 253 -23.92 31.52 17.09
C ALA A 253 -24.57 30.18 16.72
N GLN A 254 -23.84 29.06 16.77
CA GLN A 254 -24.43 27.75 16.47
C GLN A 254 -25.42 27.29 17.55
N LEU A 255 -25.14 27.58 18.82
CA LEU A 255 -26.09 27.35 19.91
C LEU A 255 -27.39 28.11 19.66
N ALA A 256 -27.29 29.39 19.30
CA ALA A 256 -28.46 30.22 19.01
C ALA A 256 -29.28 29.70 17.82
N PHE A 257 -28.60 29.27 16.75
CA PHE A 257 -29.28 28.69 15.59
C PHE A 257 -30.03 27.42 15.99
N ALA A 258 -29.42 26.55 16.81
CA ALA A 258 -30.06 25.35 17.32
C ALA A 258 -31.27 25.66 18.21
N CYS A 259 -31.18 26.66 19.09
CA CYS A 259 -32.29 27.12 19.93
C CYS A 259 -33.45 27.70 19.11
N LYS A 260 -33.15 28.49 18.08
CA LYS A 260 -34.17 29.06 17.18
C LYS A 260 -34.91 27.97 16.39
N ASP A 261 -34.16 27.00 15.87
CA ASP A 261 -34.71 25.89 15.07
C ASP A 261 -35.26 24.73 15.94
N ALA A 262 -35.27 24.86 17.27
CA ALA A 262 -35.71 23.83 18.21
C ALA A 262 -37.23 23.58 18.17
N VAL A 263 -37.66 22.45 18.72
CA VAL A 263 -39.09 22.10 18.86
C VAL A 263 -39.40 21.80 20.33
N PRO A 264 -40.14 22.67 21.05
CA PRO A 264 -40.56 24.02 20.63
C PRO A 264 -39.37 25.00 20.51
N PRO A 265 -39.48 26.09 19.73
CA PRO A 265 -38.42 27.09 19.60
C PRO A 265 -38.07 27.80 20.91
N GLU A 266 -36.78 27.99 21.20
CA GLU A 266 -36.25 28.74 22.34
C GLU A 266 -35.80 30.16 21.91
N LEU A 267 -36.75 30.98 21.44
CA LEU A 267 -36.46 32.26 20.76
C LEU A 267 -35.75 33.29 21.62
N ASP A 268 -36.13 33.46 22.89
CA ASP A 268 -35.45 34.39 23.80
C ASP A 268 -33.98 34.05 23.98
N ARG A 269 -33.71 32.76 24.17
CA ARG A 269 -32.36 32.24 24.34
C ARG A 269 -31.55 32.41 23.05
N ALA A 270 -32.15 32.12 21.90
CA ALA A 270 -31.50 32.34 20.61
C ALA A 270 -31.08 33.81 20.41
N ILE A 271 -31.93 34.76 20.81
CA ILE A 271 -31.62 36.19 20.72
C ILE A 271 -30.44 36.56 21.64
N VAL A 272 -30.44 36.11 22.90
CA VAL A 272 -29.34 36.36 23.86
C VAL A 272 -28.00 35.83 23.34
N GLU A 273 -27.99 34.60 22.84
CA GLU A 273 -26.77 33.97 22.33
C GLU A 273 -26.27 34.65 21.03
N LEU A 274 -27.17 35.15 20.18
CA LEU A 274 -26.78 35.93 18.99
C LEU A 274 -26.28 37.32 19.34
N ASP A 275 -26.87 37.98 20.33
CA ASP A 275 -26.35 39.24 20.86
C ASP A 275 -24.92 39.05 21.37
N ARG A 276 -24.67 37.96 22.12
CA ARG A 276 -23.34 37.62 22.60
C ARG A 276 -22.36 37.28 21.46
N ALA A 277 -22.78 36.50 20.48
CA ALA A 277 -21.95 36.16 19.33
C ALA A 277 -21.55 37.41 18.52
N ILE A 278 -22.48 38.35 18.33
CA ILE A 278 -22.24 39.60 17.60
C ILE A 278 -21.33 40.54 18.40
N GLU A 279 -21.50 40.60 19.72
CA GLU A 279 -20.61 41.37 20.61
C GLU A 279 -19.17 40.84 20.56
N LEU A 280 -18.98 39.52 20.70
CA LEU A 280 -17.67 38.87 20.70
C LEU A 280 -16.96 38.95 19.34
N ARG A 281 -17.72 38.86 18.23
CA ARG A 281 -17.21 38.97 16.87
C ARG A 281 -16.61 40.35 16.58
N GLY A 282 -17.24 41.42 17.07
CA GLY A 282 -16.92 42.78 16.65
C GLY A 282 -17.26 43.07 15.18
N GLU A 283 -16.71 44.16 14.63
CA GLU A 283 -17.06 44.66 13.29
C GLU A 283 -16.25 44.02 12.14
N GLN A 284 -15.07 43.46 12.43
CA GLN A 284 -14.12 43.01 11.39
C GLN A 284 -14.59 41.77 10.61
N GLU A 285 -15.33 40.87 11.25
CA GLU A 285 -15.78 39.60 10.62
C GLU A 285 -17.25 39.65 10.14
N GLN A 286 -17.86 40.83 10.10
CA GLN A 286 -19.29 40.97 9.81
C GLN A 286 -19.69 40.41 8.43
N ALA A 287 -18.84 40.58 7.41
CA ALA A 287 -19.11 40.07 6.07
C ALA A 287 -19.15 38.53 6.00
N ALA A 288 -18.27 37.83 6.73
CA ALA A 288 -18.19 36.36 6.74
C ALA A 288 -19.25 35.72 7.65
N THR A 289 -19.89 36.50 8.53
CA THR A 289 -20.79 36.02 9.59
C THR A 289 -22.19 36.65 9.53
N TRP A 290 -22.56 37.26 8.39
CA TRP A 290 -23.85 37.94 8.15
C TRP A 290 -25.10 37.13 8.56
N LYS A 291 -24.97 35.80 8.63
CA LYS A 291 -26.01 34.89 9.11
C LYS A 291 -26.41 35.15 10.57
N TYR A 292 -25.59 35.83 11.38
CA TYR A 292 -25.89 36.11 12.77
C TYR A 292 -27.05 37.11 12.86
N GLU A 293 -26.92 38.24 12.15
CA GLU A 293 -27.96 39.26 12.04
C GLU A 293 -29.22 38.72 11.37
N LEU A 294 -29.09 37.90 10.32
CA LEU A 294 -30.24 37.26 9.68
C LEU A 294 -31.04 36.40 10.68
N ASN A 295 -30.37 35.50 11.40
CA ASN A 295 -31.05 34.60 12.33
C ASN A 295 -31.61 35.34 13.56
N ARG A 296 -30.98 36.45 13.97
CA ARG A 296 -31.48 37.29 15.06
C ARG A 296 -32.75 38.05 14.63
N ALA A 297 -32.78 38.55 13.39
CA ALA A 297 -33.99 39.14 12.81
C ALA A 297 -35.13 38.10 12.74
N ILE A 298 -34.85 36.88 12.26
CA ILE A 298 -35.85 35.80 12.20
C ILE A 298 -36.39 35.49 13.60
N ALA A 299 -35.51 35.29 14.59
CA ALA A 299 -35.93 34.98 15.96
C ALA A 299 -36.81 36.10 16.56
N ARG A 300 -36.48 37.37 16.31
CA ARG A 300 -37.26 38.54 16.75
C ARG A 300 -38.64 38.60 16.07
N ILE A 301 -38.72 38.33 14.77
CA ILE A 301 -39.98 38.31 14.01
C ILE A 301 -40.88 37.17 14.48
N GLU A 302 -40.33 35.96 14.64
CA GLU A 302 -41.10 34.80 15.10
C GLU A 302 -41.61 35.01 16.53
N LYS A 303 -40.82 35.64 17.40
CA LYS A 303 -41.24 36.01 18.75
C LYS A 303 -42.37 37.03 18.73
N GLU A 304 -42.25 38.08 17.93
CA GLU A 304 -43.32 39.05 17.73
C GLU A 304 -44.61 38.38 17.25
N TYR A 305 -44.50 37.44 16.32
CA TYR A 305 -45.65 36.71 15.78
C TYR A 305 -46.33 35.84 16.84
N SER A 306 -45.55 35.13 17.68
CA SER A 306 -46.08 34.27 18.74
C SER A 306 -46.75 35.06 19.87
N GLU A 307 -46.26 36.26 20.18
CA GLU A 307 -46.77 37.11 21.26
C GLU A 307 -47.95 38.00 20.85
N THR A 308 -47.99 38.49 19.59
CA THR A 308 -48.94 39.53 19.16
C THR A 308 -49.80 39.16 17.96
N GLY A 309 -49.61 37.98 17.35
CA GLY A 309 -50.27 37.62 16.09
C GLY A 309 -49.79 38.44 14.88
N GLY A 310 -48.62 39.10 15.01
CA GLY A 310 -47.99 39.86 13.94
C GLY A 310 -48.56 41.27 13.74
N VAL A 311 -49.05 41.90 14.82
CA VAL A 311 -49.41 43.33 14.88
C VAL A 311 -48.43 44.04 15.81
N THR A 312 -47.41 44.68 15.24
CA THR A 312 -46.31 45.30 15.98
C THR A 312 -46.79 46.45 16.86
N SER A 313 -46.83 46.22 18.18
CA SER A 313 -47.18 47.22 19.20
C SER A 313 -45.95 47.89 19.85
N ASP A 314 -44.74 47.36 19.60
CA ASP A 314 -43.47 47.88 20.14
C ASP A 314 -42.59 48.51 19.02
N PRO A 315 -42.44 49.84 19.00
CA PRO A 315 -41.57 50.54 18.05
C PRO A 315 -40.09 50.14 18.15
N SER A 316 -39.61 49.76 19.34
CA SER A 316 -38.19 49.46 19.57
C SER A 316 -37.76 48.13 18.96
N LEU A 317 -38.62 47.11 19.04
CA LEU A 317 -38.42 45.81 18.41
C LEU A 317 -38.38 45.94 16.88
N ARG A 318 -39.27 46.76 16.32
CA ARG A 318 -39.33 47.03 14.87
C ARG A 318 -38.03 47.65 14.35
N GLU A 319 -37.48 48.61 15.09
CA GLU A 319 -36.18 49.22 14.78
C GLU A 319 -35.03 48.22 14.89
N ALA A 320 -35.06 47.34 15.89
CA ALA A 320 -34.04 46.30 16.06
C ALA A 320 -34.04 45.29 14.90
N ILE A 321 -35.22 44.87 14.42
CA ILE A 321 -35.36 44.01 13.24
C ILE A 321 -34.84 44.74 12.00
N LEU A 322 -35.23 46.00 11.80
CA LEU A 322 -34.75 46.80 10.67
C LEU A 322 -33.23 46.92 10.65
N LYS A 323 -32.61 47.18 11.81
CA LYS A 323 -31.15 47.27 11.95
C LYS A 323 -30.45 45.99 11.46
N ASP A 324 -30.97 44.83 11.84
CA ASP A 324 -30.41 43.53 11.43
C ASP A 324 -30.59 43.29 9.92
N LEU A 325 -31.77 43.58 9.37
CA LEU A 325 -32.03 43.43 7.94
C LEU A 325 -31.17 44.37 7.08
N LEU A 326 -30.95 45.61 7.53
CA LEU A 326 -30.04 46.55 6.86
C LEU A 326 -28.58 46.07 6.91
N ALA A 327 -28.15 45.46 8.03
CA ALA A 327 -26.82 44.87 8.12
C ALA A 327 -26.64 43.75 7.07
N VAL A 328 -27.60 42.83 6.95
CA VAL A 328 -27.58 41.75 5.95
C VAL A 328 -27.58 42.30 4.52
N THR A 329 -28.41 43.32 4.24
CA THR A 329 -28.45 43.98 2.93
C THR A 329 -27.09 44.56 2.54
N ARG A 330 -26.38 45.18 3.49
CA ARG A 330 -25.06 45.78 3.23
C ARG A 330 -23.96 44.75 2.99
N THR A 331 -24.02 43.58 3.64
CA THR A 331 -22.93 42.60 3.61
C THR A 331 -23.10 41.49 2.57
N HIS A 332 -24.31 40.97 2.39
CA HIS A 332 -24.58 39.80 1.55
C HIS A 332 -25.71 40.01 0.53
N GLY A 333 -26.53 41.05 0.71
CA GLY A 333 -27.67 41.34 -0.14
C GLY A 333 -28.90 40.51 0.25
N LEU A 334 -29.81 41.11 1.02
CA LEU A 334 -31.00 40.43 1.53
C LEU A 334 -31.92 39.90 0.42
N ALA A 335 -31.99 40.60 -0.72
CA ALA A 335 -32.77 40.16 -1.88
C ALA A 335 -32.29 38.81 -2.43
N GLN A 336 -30.97 38.55 -2.42
CA GLN A 336 -30.41 37.26 -2.85
C GLN A 336 -30.82 36.14 -1.91
N VAL A 337 -30.78 36.40 -0.60
CA VAL A 337 -31.20 35.45 0.45
C VAL A 337 -32.67 35.08 0.28
N ILE A 338 -33.53 36.08 0.05
CA ILE A 338 -34.97 35.87 -0.13
C ILE A 338 -35.24 35.09 -1.42
N ASN A 339 -34.63 35.48 -2.55
CA ASN A 339 -34.83 34.79 -3.82
C ASN A 339 -34.37 33.32 -3.75
N GLN A 340 -33.26 33.05 -3.06
CA GLN A 340 -32.79 31.69 -2.83
C GLN A 340 -33.77 30.89 -1.97
N ALA A 341 -34.25 31.48 -0.87
CA ALA A 341 -35.24 30.83 -0.01
C ALA A 341 -36.55 30.54 -0.75
N GLU A 342 -37.03 31.46 -1.59
CA GLU A 342 -38.20 31.24 -2.45
C GLU A 342 -37.98 30.13 -3.48
N ALA A 343 -36.82 30.12 -4.16
CA ALA A 343 -36.46 29.07 -5.12
C ALA A 343 -36.38 27.68 -4.47
N GLU A 344 -35.92 27.62 -3.22
CA GLU A 344 -35.85 26.41 -2.41
C GLU A 344 -37.15 26.10 -1.64
N GLN A 345 -38.21 26.90 -1.84
CA GLN A 345 -39.50 26.81 -1.14
C GLN A 345 -39.38 26.83 0.39
N ILE A 346 -38.37 27.52 0.91
CA ILE A 346 -38.13 27.69 2.34
C ILE A 346 -38.99 28.86 2.85
N PRO A 347 -39.96 28.63 3.75
CA PRO A 347 -40.72 29.70 4.36
C PRO A 347 -39.78 30.63 5.13
N THR A 348 -39.80 31.92 4.80
CA THR A 348 -38.97 32.93 5.49
C THR A 348 -39.88 34.01 6.08
N PRO A 349 -39.99 34.13 7.42
CA PRO A 349 -40.90 35.09 8.06
C PRO A 349 -40.55 36.56 7.77
N ILE A 350 -39.33 36.81 7.28
CA ILE A 350 -38.85 38.14 6.87
C ILE A 350 -39.74 38.77 5.80
N MET A 351 -40.18 38.00 4.79
CA MET A 351 -40.98 38.57 3.70
C MET A 351 -42.36 39.01 4.16
N GLU A 352 -43.01 38.20 4.99
CA GLU A 352 -44.30 38.57 5.58
C GLU A 352 -44.17 39.81 6.45
N TRP A 353 -43.09 39.91 7.22
CA TRP A 353 -42.80 41.08 8.05
C TRP A 353 -42.56 42.35 7.22
N ILE A 354 -41.77 42.27 6.13
CA ILE A 354 -41.51 43.40 5.22
C ILE A 354 -42.81 43.90 4.59
N VAL A 355 -43.66 42.99 4.10
CA VAL A 355 -44.94 43.35 3.46
C VAL A 355 -45.87 44.05 4.46
N ARG A 356 -45.97 43.54 5.69
CA ARG A 356 -46.80 44.17 6.74
C ARG A 356 -46.29 45.54 7.18
N ASN A 357 -44.98 45.77 7.09
CA ASN A 357 -44.34 47.03 7.51
C ASN A 357 -44.01 47.96 6.34
N GLN A 358 -44.51 47.70 5.12
CA GLN A 358 -44.09 48.41 3.90
C GLN A 358 -44.26 49.92 3.96
N ASP A 359 -45.34 50.44 4.56
CA ASP A 359 -45.62 51.87 4.58
C ASP A 359 -44.71 52.60 5.56
N TRP A 360 -44.45 51.98 6.71
CA TRP A 360 -43.44 52.45 7.66
C TRP A 360 -42.05 52.44 7.04
N LEU A 361 -41.66 51.33 6.39
CA LEU A 361 -40.39 51.22 5.69
C LEU A 361 -40.23 52.32 4.64
N ARG A 362 -41.26 52.64 3.84
CA ARG A 362 -41.21 53.72 2.82
C ARG A 362 -40.97 55.11 3.42
N SER A 363 -41.39 55.34 4.65
CA SER A 363 -41.18 56.61 5.36
C SER A 363 -39.83 56.71 6.09
N HIS A 364 -39.12 55.58 6.24
CA HIS A 364 -37.86 55.53 6.97
C HIS A 364 -36.66 55.95 6.10
N PRO A 365 -35.73 56.80 6.59
CA PRO A 365 -34.63 57.34 5.78
C PRO A 365 -33.67 56.29 5.18
N ASP A 366 -33.42 55.20 5.93
CA ASP A 366 -32.35 54.23 5.63
C ASP A 366 -32.80 53.00 4.83
N THR A 367 -34.08 52.91 4.48
CA THR A 367 -34.69 51.73 3.83
C THR A 367 -34.66 51.80 2.32
N ARG A 368 -34.18 52.90 1.71
CA ARG A 368 -34.23 53.12 0.26
C ARG A 368 -33.60 51.98 -0.54
N ASN A 369 -32.46 51.46 -0.10
CA ASN A 369 -31.78 50.34 -0.76
C ASN A 369 -32.52 49.02 -0.52
N LEU A 370 -32.93 48.76 0.72
CA LEU A 370 -33.75 47.60 1.09
C LEU A 370 -35.04 47.51 0.25
N ILE A 371 -35.74 48.64 0.08
CA ILE A 371 -36.95 48.76 -0.72
C ILE A 371 -36.67 48.53 -2.21
N ASN A 372 -35.62 49.15 -2.75
CA ASN A 372 -35.28 49.00 -4.17
C ASN A 372 -34.84 47.57 -4.52
N ASP A 373 -34.13 46.90 -3.62
CA ASP A 373 -33.55 45.58 -3.87
C ASP A 373 -34.56 44.45 -3.65
N VAL A 374 -35.44 44.54 -2.64
CA VAL A 374 -36.37 43.46 -2.26
C VAL A 374 -37.76 43.63 -2.88
N LEU A 375 -38.28 44.86 -3.06
CA LEU A 375 -39.64 45.07 -3.57
C LEU A 375 -39.72 45.09 -5.11
N ARG A 376 -38.60 45.12 -5.84
CA ARG A 376 -38.57 45.03 -7.30
C ARG A 376 -38.44 43.60 -7.84
N THR A 377 -38.04 42.63 -7.03
CA THR A 377 -37.71 41.26 -7.45
C THR A 377 -38.87 40.27 -7.45
N VAL A 378 -40.09 40.67 -7.02
CA VAL A 378 -41.26 39.78 -6.97
C VAL A 378 -42.29 40.16 -8.05
N PRO A 379 -42.39 39.43 -9.18
CA PRO A 379 -43.50 39.59 -10.11
C PRO A 379 -44.75 38.91 -9.52
N GLY A 380 -45.78 39.69 -9.16
CA GLY A 380 -47.12 39.16 -8.87
C GLY A 380 -47.77 39.51 -7.53
N ARG A 381 -47.16 40.34 -6.67
CA ARG A 381 -47.79 40.80 -5.40
C ARG A 381 -47.97 42.32 -5.26
N ASN A 382 -47.86 43.09 -6.35
CA ASN A 382 -48.22 44.52 -6.40
C ASN A 382 -49.74 44.80 -6.39
N ALA A 383 -50.57 43.87 -5.89
CA ALA A 383 -52.02 43.97 -5.97
C ALA A 383 -52.71 43.99 -4.60
N ILE A 384 -52.11 44.59 -3.56
CA ILE A 384 -52.88 45.08 -2.41
C ILE A 384 -52.27 46.41 -1.99
N ALA A 385 -53.09 47.48 -2.09
CA ALA A 385 -52.85 48.87 -1.70
C ALA A 385 -52.52 49.86 -2.85
N ALA A 386 -53.50 50.12 -3.70
CA ALA A 386 -53.66 51.43 -4.32
C ALA A 386 -55.16 51.72 -4.52
N ALA A 387 -55.80 52.32 -3.52
CA ALA A 387 -56.97 53.14 -3.79
C ALA A 387 -56.51 54.45 -4.44
N PRO A 388 -57.24 54.95 -5.45
CA PRO A 388 -57.55 56.38 -5.43
C PRO A 388 -59.02 56.67 -5.75
N SER A 389 -59.59 57.48 -4.87
CA SER A 389 -60.48 58.62 -5.13
C SER A 389 -60.95 58.87 -6.58
N GLY A 390 -62.26 58.64 -6.79
CA GLY A 390 -63.23 59.52 -7.45
C GLY A 390 -62.99 60.06 -8.86
N GLN A 391 -63.81 59.61 -9.82
CA GLN A 391 -64.72 60.45 -10.64
C GLN A 391 -65.62 59.62 -11.59
N VAL A 392 -66.93 59.64 -11.30
CA VAL A 392 -68.13 59.79 -12.16
C VAL A 392 -68.19 59.20 -13.60
N SER A 393 -69.00 58.12 -13.74
CA SER A 393 -70.02 57.79 -14.78
C SER A 393 -69.63 57.39 -16.24
N PRO A 394 -70.53 56.72 -17.01
CA PRO A 394 -71.28 55.50 -16.68
C PRO A 394 -71.40 54.49 -17.87
N GLN A 395 -71.91 53.29 -17.53
CA GLN A 395 -72.97 52.54 -18.26
C GLN A 395 -72.63 51.34 -19.17
N ARG A 396 -73.42 50.27 -18.91
CA ARG A 396 -73.87 49.13 -19.73
C ARG A 396 -72.94 47.91 -19.81
N ASP A 397 -73.42 46.67 -19.80
CA ASP A 397 -74.66 45.98 -19.41
C ASP A 397 -74.36 44.50 -19.68
N ALA A 398 -74.96 43.61 -18.87
CA ALA A 398 -75.32 42.21 -19.18
C ALA A 398 -74.24 41.23 -19.70
N GLY A 399 -74.13 39.98 -19.25
CA GLY A 399 -75.03 39.18 -18.44
C GLY A 399 -74.67 37.70 -18.58
N ASN A 400 -75.32 36.89 -17.75
CA ASN A 400 -75.53 35.44 -17.83
C ASN A 400 -74.38 34.49 -17.46
N GLY A 401 -74.55 33.88 -16.27
CA GLY A 401 -74.17 32.49 -16.00
C GLY A 401 -75.13 31.50 -16.71
N PRO A 402 -75.44 30.29 -16.18
CA PRO A 402 -75.12 29.79 -14.83
C PRO A 402 -74.78 28.27 -14.70
N SER A 403 -74.31 27.87 -13.51
CA SER A 403 -74.77 26.72 -12.65
C SER A 403 -74.80 25.26 -13.19
N VAL A 404 -74.66 24.14 -12.44
CA VAL A 404 -74.50 23.71 -11.02
C VAL A 404 -74.56 22.14 -11.00
N GLN A 405 -74.20 21.53 -9.85
CA GLN A 405 -74.42 20.13 -9.33
C GLN A 405 -73.25 19.13 -9.51
N SER A 406 -72.57 18.56 -8.50
CA SER A 406 -72.80 18.05 -7.12
C SER A 406 -73.19 16.55 -7.02
N GLY A 407 -72.30 15.71 -6.48
CA GLY A 407 -72.59 14.36 -5.95
C GLY A 407 -71.38 13.37 -5.89
N PRO A 408 -71.07 12.66 -4.77
CA PRO A 408 -69.79 11.97 -4.49
C PRO A 408 -69.91 10.40 -4.48
N PRO A 409 -68.99 9.62 -3.84
CA PRO A 409 -67.52 9.50 -3.92
C PRO A 409 -67.06 8.08 -4.39
N THR A 410 -65.79 7.87 -4.78
CA THR A 410 -64.88 6.76 -4.37
C THR A 410 -63.65 6.54 -5.30
N SER A 411 -62.50 6.35 -4.64
CA SER A 411 -61.31 5.52 -5.01
C SER A 411 -60.59 5.68 -6.36
N GLY A 412 -59.27 5.92 -6.29
CA GLY A 412 -58.30 5.46 -7.30
C GLY A 412 -57.21 6.48 -7.63
N SER A 413 -56.07 6.40 -6.94
CA SER A 413 -54.86 7.14 -7.26
C SER A 413 -54.11 6.48 -8.42
N THR A 414 -53.97 7.14 -9.56
CA THR A 414 -52.92 6.87 -10.56
C THR A 414 -52.46 8.19 -11.20
N MET A 415 -51.21 8.58 -10.97
CA MET A 415 -50.55 9.69 -11.68
C MET A 415 -49.91 9.16 -12.97
N SER A 416 -50.18 9.86 -14.07
CA SER A 416 -49.46 9.73 -15.36
C SER A 416 -48.14 10.53 -15.34
N PRO A 417 -47.14 10.17 -16.17
CA PRO A 417 -45.76 10.63 -16.06
C PRO A 417 -45.50 12.02 -16.70
N PRO A 418 -44.45 12.74 -16.28
CA PRO A 418 -43.99 13.99 -16.90
C PRO A 418 -43.14 13.75 -18.17
N PRO A 419 -42.93 14.79 -19.02
CA PRO A 419 -42.65 14.64 -20.46
C PRO A 419 -41.17 14.44 -20.81
N SER A 420 -40.93 13.82 -21.97
CA SER A 420 -39.62 13.56 -22.57
C SER A 420 -38.85 14.84 -22.96
N PRO A 421 -37.50 14.83 -22.92
CA PRO A 421 -36.67 15.98 -23.30
C PRO A 421 -36.47 16.11 -24.83
N PRO A 422 -36.06 17.29 -25.33
CA PRO A 422 -35.96 17.60 -26.76
C PRO A 422 -34.69 17.03 -27.42
N SER A 423 -34.82 16.75 -28.73
CA SER A 423 -33.83 16.15 -29.63
C SER A 423 -32.73 17.11 -30.11
N ASP A 424 -31.51 16.57 -30.17
CA ASP A 424 -30.30 16.88 -30.96
C ASP A 424 -30.14 18.25 -31.65
N GLY A 425 -29.10 18.97 -31.21
CA GLY A 425 -28.35 19.95 -31.99
C GLY A 425 -26.85 19.73 -31.76
N GLY A 426 -26.17 19.18 -32.77
CA GLY A 426 -24.82 18.66 -32.66
C GLY A 426 -23.72 19.70 -32.36
N VAL A 427 -22.86 19.33 -31.42
CA VAL A 427 -21.45 19.73 -31.38
C VAL A 427 -20.66 18.43 -31.21
N ALA A 428 -19.82 18.11 -32.19
CA ALA A 428 -18.96 16.93 -32.16
C ALA A 428 -17.95 17.07 -31.00
N VAL A 429 -18.17 16.31 -29.92
CA VAL A 429 -17.21 16.15 -28.82
C VAL A 429 -16.49 14.82 -29.02
N GLN A 430 -15.19 14.89 -29.25
CA GLN A 430 -14.28 13.74 -29.34
C GLN A 430 -14.33 12.87 -28.06
N PRO A 431 -14.17 11.54 -28.14
CA PRO A 431 -14.36 10.63 -27.00
C PRO A 431 -13.17 10.73 -26.03
N LYS A 432 -13.37 11.37 -24.88
CA LYS A 432 -12.31 11.61 -23.87
C LYS A 432 -12.44 10.82 -22.57
N THR A 433 -13.38 9.87 -22.42
CA THR A 433 -13.93 9.60 -21.07
C THR A 433 -13.72 8.21 -20.45
N ALA A 434 -13.18 7.19 -21.14
CA ALA A 434 -12.91 5.88 -20.49
C ALA A 434 -11.45 5.68 -20.01
N ASN A 435 -10.47 6.37 -20.61
CA ASN A 435 -9.04 6.06 -20.43
C ASN A 435 -8.35 6.82 -19.29
N ARG A 436 -8.91 7.94 -18.83
CA ARG A 436 -8.32 8.80 -17.79
C ARG A 436 -8.29 8.13 -16.42
N TRP A 437 -9.45 7.64 -15.96
CA TRP A 437 -9.58 7.04 -14.64
C TRP A 437 -8.94 5.64 -14.56
N ALA A 438 -8.85 4.91 -15.67
CA ALA A 438 -8.10 3.65 -15.73
C ALA A 438 -6.60 3.87 -15.49
N LEU A 439 -6.01 4.88 -16.13
CA LEU A 439 -4.61 5.26 -15.92
C LEU A 439 -4.37 5.78 -14.50
N ALA A 440 -5.27 6.65 -14.02
CA ALA A 440 -5.24 7.16 -12.67
C ALA A 440 -5.29 6.04 -11.62
N LEU A 441 -6.12 5.03 -11.83
CA LEU A 441 -6.25 3.87 -10.95
C LEU A 441 -4.98 3.01 -10.93
N ALA A 442 -4.42 2.73 -12.10
CA ALA A 442 -3.18 1.97 -12.23
C ALA A 442 -1.98 2.66 -11.57
N GLN A 443 -1.97 4.00 -11.57
CA GLN A 443 -0.88 4.81 -11.02
C GLN A 443 -1.13 5.29 -9.58
N ALA A 444 -2.33 5.08 -9.04
CA ALA A 444 -2.70 5.57 -7.71
C ALA A 444 -1.80 4.97 -6.62
N PRO A 445 -1.09 5.82 -5.85
CA PRO A 445 -0.24 5.34 -4.78
C PRO A 445 -1.10 4.77 -3.65
N THR A 446 -0.72 3.62 -3.12
CA THR A 446 -1.45 2.97 -2.03
C THR A 446 -0.52 2.21 -1.09
N ASN A 447 -0.84 2.25 0.20
CA ASN A 447 -0.21 1.43 1.24
C ASN A 447 -1.03 0.17 1.57
N GLY A 448 -2.19 -0.02 0.93
CA GLY A 448 -3.14 -1.10 1.21
C GLY A 448 -3.92 -0.92 2.51
N ALA A 449 -4.44 -2.03 3.02
CA ALA A 449 -5.26 -2.08 4.23
C ALA A 449 -4.46 -1.76 5.50
N SER A 450 -5.08 -1.08 6.45
CA SER A 450 -4.63 -1.00 7.84
C SER A 450 -4.67 -2.37 8.52
N ASP A 451 -4.02 -2.49 9.68
CA ASP A 451 -4.16 -3.67 10.54
C ASP A 451 -5.62 -3.91 10.96
N ARG A 452 -6.40 -2.84 11.17
CA ARG A 452 -7.82 -2.95 11.55
C ARG A 452 -8.61 -3.66 10.46
N THR A 453 -8.49 -3.23 9.21
CA THR A 453 -9.16 -3.87 8.08
C THR A 453 -8.63 -5.28 7.83
N ALA A 454 -7.30 -5.47 7.85
CA ALA A 454 -6.67 -6.77 7.61
C ALA A 454 -7.05 -7.83 8.67
N SER A 455 -7.30 -7.40 9.92
CA SER A 455 -7.67 -8.30 11.01
C SER A 455 -9.00 -9.04 10.79
N GLN A 456 -9.92 -8.49 10.00
CA GLN A 456 -11.18 -9.14 9.60
C GLN A 456 -10.93 -10.53 8.96
N ASP A 457 -9.78 -10.65 8.31
CA ASP A 457 -9.38 -11.83 7.55
C ASP A 457 -8.22 -12.60 8.22
N GLY A 458 -7.82 -12.20 9.44
CA GLY A 458 -6.70 -12.76 10.20
C GLY A 458 -5.33 -12.39 9.62
N LEU A 459 -5.21 -11.23 8.96
CA LEU A 459 -4.00 -10.78 8.27
C LEU A 459 -3.38 -9.58 8.98
N SER A 460 -2.07 -9.36 8.76
CA SER A 460 -1.39 -8.10 9.10
C SER A 460 -1.57 -7.09 7.96
N GLY A 461 -1.68 -5.81 8.29
CA GLY A 461 -1.91 -4.72 7.36
C GLY A 461 -0.86 -4.59 6.26
N GLY A 462 -1.22 -3.81 5.25
CA GLY A 462 -0.43 -3.45 4.10
C GLY A 462 -1.03 -3.95 2.79
N LEU A 463 -0.33 -3.62 1.69
CA LEU A 463 -0.70 -3.99 0.32
C LEU A 463 -1.00 -5.48 0.13
N THR A 464 -0.23 -6.35 0.82
CA THR A 464 -0.42 -7.81 0.74
C THR A 464 -1.74 -8.26 1.35
N ALA A 465 -2.25 -7.59 2.39
CA ALA A 465 -3.55 -7.92 2.97
C ALA A 465 -4.68 -7.58 2.01
N SER A 466 -4.66 -6.39 1.41
CA SER A 466 -5.62 -5.98 0.37
C SER A 466 -5.70 -6.99 -0.76
N HIS A 467 -4.56 -7.43 -1.30
CA HIS A 467 -4.54 -8.41 -2.38
C HIS A 467 -5.06 -9.78 -1.95
N LYS A 468 -4.77 -10.25 -0.73
CA LYS A 468 -5.33 -11.51 -0.22
C LYS A 468 -6.83 -11.44 -0.01
N MET A 469 -7.35 -10.32 0.50
CA MET A 469 -8.79 -10.10 0.63
C MET A 469 -9.46 -10.05 -0.75
N ALA A 470 -8.86 -9.35 -1.72
CA ALA A 470 -9.32 -9.33 -3.11
C ALA A 470 -9.29 -10.72 -3.76
N GLU A 471 -8.23 -11.50 -3.55
CA GLU A 471 -8.09 -12.87 -4.05
C GLU A 471 -9.19 -13.78 -3.49
N ARG A 472 -9.53 -13.66 -2.20
CA ARG A 472 -10.67 -14.39 -1.60
C ARG A 472 -11.99 -14.01 -2.25
N ASP A 473 -12.16 -12.75 -2.64
CA ASP A 473 -13.39 -12.23 -3.27
C ASP A 473 -13.44 -12.50 -4.79
N LEU A 474 -12.30 -12.84 -5.40
CA LEU A 474 -12.14 -13.01 -6.85
C LEU A 474 -13.15 -13.95 -7.52
N PRO A 475 -13.55 -15.11 -6.95
CA PRO A 475 -14.57 -15.97 -7.57
C PRO A 475 -15.90 -15.25 -7.77
N GLU A 476 -16.30 -14.43 -6.80
CA GLU A 476 -17.56 -13.67 -6.86
C GLU A 476 -17.43 -12.48 -7.80
N VAL A 477 -16.27 -11.82 -7.80
CA VAL A 477 -15.93 -10.77 -8.77
C VAL A 477 -16.02 -11.28 -10.20
N LYS A 478 -15.50 -12.48 -10.49
CA LYS A 478 -15.61 -13.11 -11.82
C LYS A 478 -17.06 -13.41 -12.20
N ARG A 479 -17.89 -13.87 -11.25
CA ARG A 479 -19.33 -14.10 -11.48
C ARG A 479 -20.07 -12.81 -11.86
N LEU A 480 -19.66 -11.68 -11.29
CA LEU A 480 -20.28 -10.37 -11.47
C LEU A 480 -19.60 -9.50 -12.55
N ALA A 481 -18.53 -9.99 -13.18
CA ALA A 481 -17.64 -9.23 -14.07
C ALA A 481 -18.39 -8.45 -15.16
N GLU A 482 -19.33 -9.11 -15.83
CA GLU A 482 -20.10 -8.51 -16.93
C GLU A 482 -21.00 -7.35 -16.44
N ARG A 483 -21.53 -7.44 -15.21
CA ARG A 483 -22.34 -6.36 -14.62
C ARG A 483 -21.48 -5.15 -14.26
N PHE A 484 -20.30 -5.38 -13.69
CA PHE A 484 -19.34 -4.31 -13.42
C PHE A 484 -18.89 -3.61 -14.71
N ARG A 485 -18.67 -4.40 -15.78
CA ARG A 485 -18.31 -3.87 -17.10
C ARG A 485 -19.41 -2.99 -17.68
N GLN A 486 -20.65 -3.49 -17.75
CA GLN A 486 -21.76 -2.74 -18.32
C GLN A 486 -22.00 -1.40 -17.63
N VAL A 487 -21.89 -1.34 -16.30
CA VAL A 487 -22.08 -0.09 -15.55
C VAL A 487 -20.85 0.81 -15.68
N GLY A 488 -19.65 0.24 -15.62
CA GLY A 488 -18.39 0.99 -15.81
C GLY A 488 -18.31 1.66 -17.17
N ASP A 489 -18.65 0.95 -18.24
CA ASP A 489 -18.65 1.47 -19.61
C ASP A 489 -19.60 2.66 -19.77
N ARG A 490 -20.79 2.61 -19.13
CA ARG A 490 -21.76 3.71 -19.18
C ARG A 490 -21.31 4.94 -18.42
N ALA A 491 -20.60 4.76 -17.30
CA ALA A 491 -20.19 5.83 -16.41
C ALA A 491 -18.77 6.36 -16.66
N GLY A 492 -17.98 5.68 -17.52
CA GLY A 492 -16.55 5.98 -17.69
C GLY A 492 -15.71 5.63 -16.47
N ILE A 493 -16.11 4.60 -15.71
CA ILE A 493 -15.44 4.16 -14.47
C ILE A 493 -14.84 2.76 -14.68
N PRO A 494 -13.57 2.52 -14.28
CA PRO A 494 -12.95 1.21 -14.46
C PRO A 494 -13.74 0.09 -13.75
N PRO A 495 -14.09 -1.01 -14.44
CA PRO A 495 -14.80 -2.14 -13.82
C PRO A 495 -14.08 -2.72 -12.60
N ALA A 496 -12.75 -2.70 -12.62
CA ALA A 496 -11.91 -3.11 -11.51
C ALA A 496 -12.09 -2.26 -10.25
N LEU A 497 -12.35 -0.96 -10.41
CA LEU A 497 -12.65 -0.08 -9.28
C LEU A 497 -14.03 -0.39 -8.68
N ILE A 498 -15.03 -0.63 -9.53
CA ILE A 498 -16.38 -1.00 -9.08
C ILE A 498 -16.34 -2.31 -8.30
N ALA A 499 -15.62 -3.31 -8.83
CA ALA A 499 -15.42 -4.59 -8.16
C ALA A 499 -14.68 -4.46 -6.82
N ALA A 500 -13.69 -3.57 -6.75
CA ALA A 500 -12.94 -3.33 -5.52
C ALA A 500 -13.79 -2.67 -4.43
N ILE A 501 -14.64 -1.69 -4.79
CA ILE A 501 -15.61 -1.10 -3.87
C ILE A 501 -16.58 -2.18 -3.39
N ALA A 502 -17.12 -3.01 -4.28
CA ALA A 502 -18.01 -4.10 -3.88
C ALA A 502 -17.33 -5.14 -2.97
N SER A 503 -16.04 -5.43 -3.20
CA SER A 503 -15.23 -6.29 -2.33
C SER A 503 -15.02 -5.65 -0.96
N ARG A 504 -14.70 -4.35 -0.91
CA ARG A 504 -14.50 -3.62 0.36
C ARG A 504 -15.78 -3.51 1.18
N GLU A 505 -16.89 -3.17 0.52
CA GLU A 505 -18.16 -2.87 1.17
C GLU A 505 -18.88 -4.11 1.71
N SER A 506 -18.88 -5.21 0.95
CA SER A 506 -19.75 -6.34 1.25
C SER A 506 -19.12 -7.71 0.98
N ARG A 507 -17.81 -7.76 0.71
CA ARG A 507 -17.13 -8.97 0.22
C ARG A 507 -17.86 -9.54 -1.00
N CYS A 508 -18.27 -8.63 -1.89
CA CYS A 508 -19.13 -8.89 -3.06
C CYS A 508 -20.47 -9.58 -2.71
N GLY A 509 -21.05 -9.26 -1.56
CA GLY A 509 -22.35 -9.75 -1.11
C GLY A 509 -22.31 -10.84 -0.02
N ARG A 510 -21.13 -11.40 0.31
CA ARG A 510 -21.03 -12.54 1.25
C ARG A 510 -21.32 -12.20 2.71
N VAL A 511 -21.20 -10.93 3.09
CA VAL A 511 -21.49 -10.47 4.46
C VAL A 511 -22.83 -9.73 4.58
N LEU A 512 -23.63 -9.73 3.50
CA LEU A 512 -24.99 -9.17 3.53
C LEU A 512 -25.96 -10.15 4.21
N ASP A 513 -27.02 -9.61 4.81
CA ASP A 513 -28.13 -10.40 5.30
C ASP A 513 -28.98 -11.00 4.15
N ALA A 514 -29.98 -11.79 4.52
CA ALA A 514 -30.87 -12.45 3.55
C ALA A 514 -31.66 -11.48 2.65
N ASN A 515 -31.76 -10.21 3.02
CA ASN A 515 -32.43 -9.15 2.27
C ASN A 515 -31.43 -8.27 1.51
N GLY A 516 -30.15 -8.67 1.44
CA GLY A 516 -29.10 -7.89 0.77
C GLY A 516 -28.67 -6.64 1.52
N ARG A 517 -28.92 -6.56 2.84
CA ARG A 517 -28.58 -5.40 3.66
C ARG A 517 -27.34 -5.62 4.51
N GLY A 518 -26.63 -4.53 4.76
CA GLY A 518 -25.54 -4.43 5.73
C GLY A 518 -25.68 -3.17 6.58
N ASP A 519 -24.64 -2.81 7.34
CA ASP A 519 -24.65 -1.71 8.31
C ASP A 519 -25.93 -1.64 9.18
N HIS A 520 -26.21 -2.73 9.92
CA HIS A 520 -27.41 -2.85 10.77
C HIS A 520 -28.75 -2.63 10.04
N GLY A 521 -28.79 -2.92 8.74
CA GLY A 521 -29.97 -2.78 7.89
C GLY A 521 -30.06 -1.45 7.13
N ASN A 522 -29.13 -0.51 7.35
CA ASN A 522 -29.16 0.81 6.75
C ASN A 522 -28.62 0.85 5.31
N ALA A 523 -27.65 0.00 4.98
CA ALA A 523 -27.03 -0.04 3.67
C ALA A 523 -27.58 -1.21 2.85
N PHE A 524 -27.82 -0.99 1.56
CA PHE A 524 -28.34 -2.02 0.65
C PHE A 524 -27.34 -2.34 -0.46
N GLY A 525 -27.33 -3.61 -0.87
CA GLY A 525 -26.63 -4.07 -2.06
C GLY A 525 -25.12 -4.20 -1.90
N ILE A 526 -24.46 -4.75 -2.91
CA ILE A 526 -23.04 -5.11 -2.82
C ILE A 526 -22.08 -3.90 -2.75
N MET A 527 -22.57 -2.71 -3.11
CA MET A 527 -21.86 -1.43 -2.94
C MET A 527 -22.36 -0.61 -1.73
N GLN A 528 -23.23 -1.19 -0.89
CA GLN A 528 -23.68 -0.61 0.38
C GLN A 528 -24.20 0.84 0.29
N VAL A 529 -25.17 1.08 -0.61
CA VAL A 529 -25.81 2.39 -0.71
C VAL A 529 -26.67 2.64 0.52
N ASP A 530 -26.39 3.73 1.23
CA ASP A 530 -27.00 4.05 2.51
C ASP A 530 -28.37 4.76 2.37
N GLN A 531 -29.41 4.18 2.98
CA GLN A 531 -30.78 4.71 2.94
C GLN A 531 -30.93 6.09 3.60
N ARG A 532 -30.00 6.49 4.47
CA ARG A 532 -30.01 7.79 5.15
C ARG A 532 -29.76 8.94 4.19
N TYR A 533 -29.08 8.68 3.08
CA TYR A 533 -28.65 9.68 2.10
C TYR A 533 -29.25 9.47 0.71
N HIS A 534 -29.67 8.25 0.39
CA HIS A 534 -30.18 7.89 -0.94
C HIS A 534 -31.42 7.00 -0.86
N THR A 535 -32.34 7.17 -1.81
CA THR A 535 -33.39 6.16 -2.07
C THR A 535 -32.74 4.95 -2.74
N GLN A 536 -32.78 3.77 -2.11
CA GLN A 536 -32.06 2.58 -2.57
C GLN A 536 -32.73 1.97 -3.82
N ALA A 537 -32.03 1.97 -4.96
CA ALA A 537 -32.50 1.37 -6.20
C ALA A 537 -32.30 -0.15 -6.18
N GLY A 538 -33.27 -0.90 -6.72
CA GLY A 538 -33.22 -2.36 -6.76
C GLY A 538 -33.35 -3.05 -5.39
N SER A 539 -33.79 -2.32 -4.35
CA SER A 539 -33.89 -2.79 -2.95
C SER A 539 -34.77 -4.03 -2.74
N ASP A 540 -35.64 -4.30 -3.70
CA ASP A 540 -36.64 -5.37 -3.64
C ASP A 540 -36.20 -6.61 -4.44
N GLY A 541 -34.97 -6.62 -4.95
CA GLY A 541 -34.47 -7.64 -5.86
C GLY A 541 -33.01 -8.03 -5.61
N ASP A 542 -32.28 -8.33 -6.69
CA ASP A 542 -30.88 -8.77 -6.64
C ASP A 542 -29.98 -7.67 -6.04
N PRO A 543 -29.28 -7.92 -4.91
CA PRO A 543 -28.36 -6.96 -4.28
C PRO A 543 -27.17 -6.56 -5.17
N ALA A 544 -26.95 -7.27 -6.28
CA ALA A 544 -25.96 -6.99 -7.31
C ALA A 544 -26.62 -6.59 -8.65
N SER A 545 -27.87 -6.15 -8.65
CA SER A 545 -28.59 -5.72 -9.86
C SER A 545 -27.88 -4.56 -10.57
N LEU A 546 -28.11 -4.44 -11.89
CA LEU A 546 -27.58 -3.31 -12.67
C LEU A 546 -28.11 -1.97 -12.18
N GLU A 547 -29.34 -1.93 -11.63
CA GLU A 547 -29.95 -0.73 -11.04
C GLU A 547 -29.17 -0.28 -9.80
N HIS A 548 -28.93 -1.21 -8.87
CA HIS A 548 -28.13 -0.96 -7.66
C HIS A 548 -26.70 -0.52 -8.02
N LEU A 549 -26.04 -1.25 -8.91
CA LEU A 549 -24.68 -0.94 -9.34
C LEU A 549 -24.61 0.42 -10.06
N SER A 550 -25.57 0.74 -10.92
CA SER A 550 -25.63 2.05 -11.60
C SER A 550 -25.79 3.19 -10.61
N GLN A 551 -26.58 2.99 -9.55
CA GLN A 551 -26.71 3.98 -8.48
C GLN A 551 -25.40 4.18 -7.71
N GLY A 552 -24.77 3.09 -7.24
CA GLY A 552 -23.51 3.16 -6.52
C GLY A 552 -22.41 3.82 -7.33
N VAL A 553 -22.30 3.48 -8.61
CA VAL A 553 -21.33 4.09 -9.54
C VAL A 553 -21.67 5.55 -9.83
N GLY A 554 -22.95 5.92 -9.89
CA GLY A 554 -23.37 7.32 -10.01
C GLY A 554 -22.89 8.18 -8.83
N ILE A 555 -23.01 7.68 -7.60
CA ILE A 555 -22.52 8.37 -6.40
C ILE A 555 -21.00 8.57 -6.47
N LEU A 556 -20.25 7.54 -6.89
CA LEU A 556 -18.80 7.65 -7.09
C LEU A 556 -18.44 8.67 -8.18
N ALA A 557 -19.16 8.67 -9.31
CA ALA A 557 -18.94 9.62 -10.40
C ALA A 557 -19.24 11.07 -9.98
N ASP A 558 -20.22 11.28 -9.11
CA ASP A 558 -20.52 12.59 -8.53
C ASP A 558 -19.42 13.03 -7.55
N GLY A 559 -18.88 12.08 -6.76
CA GLY A 559 -17.71 12.30 -5.91
C GLY A 559 -16.47 12.72 -6.71
N LEU A 560 -16.19 12.05 -7.82
CA LEU A 560 -15.09 12.41 -8.74
C LEU A 560 -15.19 13.85 -9.22
N ARG A 561 -16.36 14.27 -9.72
CA ARG A 561 -16.56 15.65 -10.21
C ARG A 561 -16.38 16.68 -9.10
N GLN A 562 -16.86 16.39 -7.89
CA GLN A 562 -16.75 17.32 -6.77
C GLN A 562 -15.32 17.41 -6.22
N VAL A 563 -14.60 16.29 -6.11
CA VAL A 563 -13.19 16.29 -5.68
C VAL A 563 -12.32 17.00 -6.71
N GLU A 564 -12.54 16.75 -8.02
CA GLU A 564 -11.85 17.47 -9.09
C GLU A 564 -12.10 18.98 -9.04
N ALA A 565 -13.35 19.40 -8.76
CA ALA A 565 -13.67 20.82 -8.61
C ALA A 565 -13.04 21.44 -7.36
N ASN A 566 -13.03 20.72 -6.24
CA ASN A 566 -12.49 21.22 -4.96
C ASN A 566 -10.96 21.22 -4.92
N HIS A 567 -10.32 20.32 -5.66
CA HIS A 567 -8.87 20.09 -5.68
C HIS A 567 -8.33 20.05 -7.11
N SER A 568 -8.63 21.11 -7.88
CA SER A 568 -8.28 21.19 -9.31
C SER A 568 -6.76 21.19 -9.60
N ASP A 569 -5.93 21.33 -8.58
CA ASP A 569 -4.46 21.25 -8.62
C ASP A 569 -3.92 19.82 -8.38
N TRP A 570 -4.77 18.85 -8.06
CA TRP A 570 -4.36 17.47 -7.83
C TRP A 570 -4.20 16.68 -9.13
N GLU A 571 -3.26 15.74 -9.14
CA GLU A 571 -3.12 14.79 -10.24
C GLU A 571 -4.27 13.77 -10.19
N ASP A 572 -4.67 13.27 -11.37
CA ASP A 572 -5.78 12.31 -11.51
C ASP A 572 -5.74 11.13 -10.53
N PRO A 573 -4.58 10.51 -10.21
CA PRO A 573 -4.54 9.43 -9.22
C PRO A 573 -4.99 9.86 -7.82
N TYR A 574 -4.70 11.10 -7.41
CA TYR A 574 -5.13 11.65 -6.13
C TYR A 574 -6.57 12.15 -6.15
N ILE A 575 -7.06 12.68 -7.28
CA ILE A 575 -8.49 12.98 -7.46
C ILE A 575 -9.31 11.70 -7.36
N LEU A 576 -8.87 10.63 -8.02
CA LEU A 576 -9.51 9.33 -7.96
C LEU A 576 -9.53 8.77 -6.53
N ARG A 577 -8.38 8.78 -5.85
CA ARG A 577 -8.30 8.36 -4.44
C ARG A 577 -9.20 9.19 -3.53
N GLY A 578 -9.20 10.50 -3.71
CA GLY A 578 -10.10 11.40 -2.98
C GLY A 578 -11.57 11.04 -3.19
N ALA A 579 -11.98 10.75 -4.42
CA ALA A 579 -13.37 10.34 -4.70
C ALA A 579 -13.72 8.97 -4.09
N ILE A 580 -12.77 8.02 -4.06
CA ILE A 580 -12.96 6.74 -3.39
C ILE A 580 -13.09 6.93 -1.87
N ALA A 581 -12.26 7.78 -1.25
CA ALA A 581 -12.42 8.12 0.16
C ALA A 581 -13.76 8.83 0.42
N ALA A 582 -14.13 9.79 -0.44
CA ALA A 582 -15.40 10.51 -0.40
C ALA A 582 -16.62 9.59 -0.50
N TYR A 583 -16.51 8.45 -1.18
CA TYR A 583 -17.57 7.45 -1.22
C TYR A 583 -17.93 6.93 0.17
N ASN A 584 -16.94 6.81 1.06
CA ASN A 584 -17.12 6.33 2.42
C ASN A 584 -17.57 7.43 3.41
N PHE A 585 -16.99 8.63 3.33
CA PHE A 585 -17.18 9.67 4.35
C PHE A 585 -17.68 11.04 3.83
N GLY A 586 -18.03 11.14 2.55
CA GLY A 586 -18.41 12.39 1.89
C GLY A 586 -17.23 13.28 1.44
N VAL A 587 -17.48 14.10 0.41
CA VAL A 587 -16.44 14.90 -0.28
C VAL A 587 -15.80 15.97 0.62
N SER A 588 -16.56 16.53 1.58
CA SER A 588 -16.07 17.56 2.51
C SER A 588 -14.90 17.12 3.39
N ASN A 589 -14.70 15.81 3.52
CA ASN A 589 -13.62 15.22 4.32
C ASN A 589 -12.34 14.94 3.51
N VAL A 590 -12.38 15.06 2.19
CA VAL A 590 -11.17 15.02 1.34
C VAL A 590 -10.47 16.38 1.42
N ARG A 591 -9.41 16.50 2.24
CA ARG A 591 -8.78 17.80 2.53
C ARG A 591 -7.36 17.94 2.00
N THR A 592 -6.51 16.91 2.14
CA THR A 592 -5.10 16.95 1.74
C THR A 592 -4.68 15.63 1.09
N LYS A 593 -3.65 15.63 0.23
CA LYS A 593 -3.11 14.41 -0.40
C LYS A 593 -2.53 13.42 0.60
N ALA A 594 -1.88 13.92 1.65
CA ALA A 594 -1.24 13.08 2.68
C ALA A 594 -2.28 12.39 3.58
N GLY A 595 -3.35 13.11 3.95
CA GLY A 595 -4.42 12.64 4.83
C GLY A 595 -5.70 12.25 4.10
N ILE A 596 -5.65 11.73 2.86
CA ILE A 596 -6.85 11.40 2.07
C ILE A 596 -7.81 10.46 2.82
N ASP A 597 -7.25 9.47 3.52
CA ASP A 597 -8.03 8.44 4.20
C ASP A 597 -8.33 8.76 5.68
N GLU A 598 -7.83 9.87 6.22
CA GLU A 598 -8.03 10.23 7.62
C GLU A 598 -9.52 10.45 7.93
N GLY A 599 -10.09 9.62 8.80
CA GLY A 599 -11.50 9.62 9.15
C GLY A 599 -12.38 8.71 8.28
N THR A 600 -11.82 8.03 7.28
CA THR A 600 -12.53 6.93 6.59
C THR A 600 -12.62 5.70 7.50
N THR A 601 -13.53 4.77 7.22
CA THR A 601 -13.61 3.51 7.98
C THR A 601 -12.28 2.77 7.94
N GLY A 602 -11.58 2.66 9.07
CA GLY A 602 -10.26 2.01 9.16
C GLY A 602 -9.08 2.89 8.76
N ASP A 603 -9.33 4.17 8.47
CA ASP A 603 -8.34 5.18 8.03
C ASP A 603 -7.50 4.72 6.82
N ASP A 604 -8.10 3.87 5.98
CA ASP A 604 -7.44 3.20 4.87
C ASP A 604 -8.32 2.98 3.64
N TYR A 605 -9.52 3.58 3.59
CA TYR A 605 -10.57 3.14 2.65
C TYR A 605 -10.13 3.26 1.19
N SER A 606 -9.65 4.42 0.74
CA SER A 606 -9.15 4.57 -0.63
C SER A 606 -7.89 3.78 -0.87
N SER A 607 -6.98 3.70 0.11
CA SER A 607 -5.75 2.90 0.00
C SER A 607 -6.05 1.42 -0.25
N ASP A 608 -6.86 0.79 0.60
CA ASP A 608 -7.25 -0.60 0.43
C ASP A 608 -8.05 -0.83 -0.86
N VAL A 609 -9.04 0.01 -1.16
CA VAL A 609 -9.84 -0.12 -2.40
C VAL A 609 -8.96 -0.02 -3.64
N VAL A 610 -8.03 0.94 -3.70
CA VAL A 610 -7.08 1.05 -4.83
C VAL A 610 -6.22 -0.21 -4.96
N ALA A 611 -5.70 -0.74 -3.84
CA ALA A 611 -4.91 -1.96 -3.87
C ALA A 611 -5.73 -3.17 -4.38
N ARG A 612 -6.97 -3.33 -3.90
CA ARG A 612 -7.88 -4.38 -4.40
C ARG A 612 -8.21 -4.18 -5.88
N ALA A 613 -8.42 -2.94 -6.32
CA ALA A 613 -8.73 -2.60 -7.70
C ALA A 613 -7.54 -2.93 -8.62
N GLN A 614 -6.33 -2.55 -8.23
CA GLN A 614 -5.10 -2.87 -8.96
C GLN A 614 -4.91 -4.40 -9.10
N PHE A 615 -5.28 -5.18 -8.08
CA PHE A 615 -5.33 -6.63 -8.18
C PHE A 615 -6.39 -7.13 -9.17
N PHE A 616 -7.58 -6.51 -9.22
CA PHE A 616 -8.66 -6.94 -10.11
C PHE A 616 -8.49 -6.52 -11.58
N ILE A 617 -7.67 -5.51 -11.90
CA ILE A 617 -7.38 -5.06 -13.27
C ILE A 617 -7.12 -6.24 -14.22
N PRO A 618 -6.13 -7.12 -14.00
CA PRO A 618 -5.85 -8.24 -14.91
C PRO A 618 -6.93 -9.33 -14.93
N HIS A 619 -7.86 -9.33 -13.97
CA HIS A 619 -8.85 -10.40 -13.79
C HIS A 619 -10.23 -10.09 -14.36
N LEU A 620 -10.53 -8.82 -14.58
CA LEU A 620 -11.78 -8.35 -15.17
C LEU A 620 -11.64 -7.95 -16.64
N LEU A 621 -10.44 -8.13 -17.20
CA LEU A 621 -10.16 -8.03 -18.63
C LEU A 621 -10.46 -9.37 -19.31
N LEU A 622 -11.73 -9.61 -19.65
CA LEU A 622 -12.11 -10.68 -20.58
C LEU A 622 -13.03 -10.11 -21.68
N THR A 623 -12.49 -10.13 -22.91
CA THR A 623 -13.03 -9.81 -24.24
C THR A 623 -12.96 -8.34 -24.72
N PRO A 624 -12.65 -8.14 -26.03
CA PRO A 624 -11.95 -6.96 -26.54
C PRO A 624 -12.88 -5.80 -26.89
N VAL A 625 -12.44 -4.57 -26.63
CA VAL A 625 -12.99 -3.38 -27.29
C VAL A 625 -12.79 -3.54 -28.78
N THR A 626 -13.88 -3.68 -29.53
CA THR A 626 -13.88 -3.30 -30.94
C THR A 626 -13.64 -1.80 -30.98
N VAL A 627 -12.38 -1.42 -31.20
CA VAL A 627 -12.01 -0.02 -31.46
C VAL A 627 -12.60 0.35 -32.82
N SER A 628 -13.86 0.76 -32.82
CA SER A 628 -14.39 1.59 -33.89
C SER A 628 -13.99 3.03 -33.61
N ASP A 629 -13.26 3.59 -34.58
CA ASP A 629 -13.18 5.02 -34.89
C ASP A 629 -12.33 5.96 -33.99
N GLN A 630 -11.05 6.18 -34.37
CA GLN A 630 -10.60 7.32 -35.21
C GLN A 630 -9.12 7.74 -35.00
N ASN A 631 -8.48 8.09 -36.14
CA ASN A 631 -7.35 9.02 -36.38
C ASN A 631 -5.89 8.58 -36.16
N ASN A 632 -5.28 7.99 -37.22
CA ASN A 632 -4.03 8.48 -37.87
C ASN A 632 -3.52 7.59 -39.03
N GLY A 633 -4.40 6.96 -39.83
CA GLY A 633 -3.97 6.20 -41.01
C GLY A 633 -3.10 4.95 -40.76
N GLN A 634 -2.83 4.59 -39.51
CA GLN A 634 -2.21 3.30 -39.16
C GLN A 634 -3.30 2.22 -39.01
N ALA A 635 -3.12 1.10 -39.70
CA ALA A 635 -4.02 -0.05 -39.60
C ALA A 635 -4.01 -0.61 -38.16
N VAL A 636 -5.18 -0.82 -37.56
CA VAL A 636 -5.33 -1.48 -36.26
C VAL A 636 -4.94 -2.96 -36.38
N TRP A 637 -4.02 -3.43 -35.54
CA TRP A 637 -3.57 -4.83 -35.57
C TRP A 637 -4.56 -5.73 -34.83
N SER A 638 -4.85 -6.92 -35.34
CA SER A 638 -5.62 -7.92 -34.58
C SER A 638 -4.78 -8.48 -33.43
N VAL A 639 -5.43 -9.13 -32.46
CA VAL A 639 -4.73 -9.75 -31.32
C VAL A 639 -3.77 -10.85 -31.81
N GLU A 640 -4.16 -11.58 -32.86
CA GLU A 640 -3.34 -12.61 -33.51
C GLU A 640 -2.08 -12.01 -34.12
N ARG A 641 -2.19 -10.87 -34.81
CA ARG A 641 -1.04 -10.16 -35.39
C ARG A 641 -0.09 -9.61 -34.32
N ILE A 642 -0.63 -9.13 -33.20
CA ILE A 642 0.17 -8.72 -32.03
C ILE A 642 0.91 -9.94 -31.48
N ALA A 643 0.23 -11.08 -31.32
CA ALA A 643 0.82 -12.32 -30.85
C ALA A 643 1.94 -12.82 -31.76
N GLU A 644 1.70 -12.90 -33.07
CA GLU A 644 2.70 -13.31 -34.08
C GLU A 644 3.97 -12.46 -34.00
N THR A 645 3.83 -11.15 -33.75
CA THR A 645 4.97 -10.23 -33.65
C THR A 645 5.70 -10.41 -32.32
N LEU A 646 4.98 -10.42 -31.19
CA LEU A 646 5.61 -10.49 -29.88
C LEU A 646 6.20 -11.86 -29.57
N GLN A 647 5.65 -12.95 -30.11
CA GLN A 647 6.15 -14.31 -29.91
C GLN A 647 7.54 -14.56 -30.52
N THR A 648 8.05 -13.65 -31.36
CA THR A 648 9.42 -13.71 -31.91
C THR A 648 10.50 -13.33 -30.89
N VAL A 649 10.12 -12.79 -29.72
CA VAL A 649 11.06 -12.38 -28.67
C VAL A 649 11.57 -13.60 -27.90
N GLU A 650 12.75 -14.09 -28.28
CA GLU A 650 13.42 -15.23 -27.63
C GLU A 650 14.33 -14.80 -26.46
N ASP A 651 14.94 -13.61 -26.56
CA ASP A 651 15.85 -13.02 -25.57
C ASP A 651 15.33 -11.65 -25.07
N ALA A 652 15.93 -11.12 -23.99
CA ALA A 652 15.56 -9.80 -23.48
C ALA A 652 16.08 -8.69 -24.42
N ILE A 653 15.17 -7.87 -24.94
CA ILE A 653 15.46 -6.78 -25.87
C ILE A 653 15.31 -5.42 -25.13
N PRO A 654 16.34 -4.57 -25.11
CA PRO A 654 16.25 -3.20 -24.58
C PRO A 654 15.17 -2.36 -25.28
N ILE A 655 14.49 -1.46 -24.56
CA ILE A 655 13.45 -0.59 -25.16
C ILE A 655 13.97 0.25 -26.34
N ASP A 656 15.20 0.75 -26.25
CA ASP A 656 15.84 1.58 -27.27
C ASP A 656 16.20 0.81 -28.55
N GLU A 657 16.14 -0.53 -28.51
CA GLU A 657 16.37 -1.41 -29.66
C GLU A 657 15.06 -1.93 -30.29
N TRP A 658 13.89 -1.49 -29.82
CA TRP A 658 12.61 -1.93 -30.39
C TRP A 658 12.43 -1.41 -31.82
N ASP A 659 12.23 -2.33 -32.75
CA ASP A 659 11.84 -1.97 -34.11
C ASP A 659 10.40 -1.41 -34.16
N GLU A 660 10.03 -0.83 -35.31
CA GLU A 660 8.73 -0.20 -35.50
C GLU A 660 7.55 -1.18 -35.32
N ALA A 661 7.75 -2.46 -35.67
CA ALA A 661 6.75 -3.50 -35.57
C ALA A 661 6.51 -3.90 -34.10
N MET A 662 7.57 -4.13 -33.34
CA MET A 662 7.56 -4.43 -31.90
C MET A 662 6.95 -3.27 -31.11
N ALA A 663 7.40 -2.04 -31.36
CA ALA A 663 6.85 -0.86 -30.72
C ALA A 663 5.35 -0.69 -31.05
N THR A 664 4.92 -1.01 -32.28
CA THR A 664 3.49 -0.97 -32.66
C THR A 664 2.70 -2.08 -32.00
N ALA A 665 3.22 -3.30 -31.93
CA ALA A 665 2.58 -4.44 -31.25
C ALA A 665 2.39 -4.16 -29.76
N ILE A 666 3.40 -3.61 -29.09
CA ILE A 666 3.34 -3.23 -27.67
C ILE A 666 2.37 -2.07 -27.47
N LYS A 667 2.43 -1.01 -28.29
CA LYS A 667 1.44 0.11 -28.25
C LYS A 667 0.01 -0.42 -28.37
N GLN A 668 -0.24 -1.26 -29.36
CA GLN A 668 -1.57 -1.81 -29.67
C GLN A 668 -2.03 -2.82 -28.61
N GLY A 669 -1.11 -3.57 -28.01
CA GLY A 669 -1.39 -4.46 -26.87
C GLY A 669 -1.70 -3.67 -25.60
N LEU A 670 -0.84 -2.73 -25.23
CA LEU A 670 -1.07 -1.85 -24.08
C LEU A 670 -2.30 -0.97 -24.23
N ALA A 671 -2.62 -0.50 -25.43
CA ALA A 671 -3.86 0.24 -25.70
C ALA A 671 -5.11 -0.60 -25.41
N ARG A 672 -5.07 -1.91 -25.72
CA ARG A 672 -6.16 -2.85 -25.39
C ARG A 672 -6.26 -3.16 -23.91
N LEU A 673 -5.16 -3.01 -23.18
CA LEU A 673 -5.13 -3.05 -21.72
C LEU A 673 -5.42 -1.68 -21.08
N TYR A 674 -5.74 -0.65 -21.88
CA TYR A 674 -5.94 0.73 -21.45
C TYR A 674 -4.71 1.37 -20.77
N LEU A 675 -3.52 0.83 -21.01
CA LEU A 675 -2.25 1.30 -20.45
C LEU A 675 -1.51 2.29 -21.36
N TRP A 676 -1.94 2.47 -22.61
CA TRP A 676 -1.32 3.39 -23.57
C TRP A 676 -2.36 4.08 -24.46
N THR A 677 -2.14 5.36 -24.81
CA THR A 677 -2.98 6.15 -25.73
C THR A 677 -2.13 6.89 -26.77
N PRO A 678 -2.68 7.27 -27.94
CA PRO A 678 -1.92 8.01 -28.96
C PRO A 678 -1.35 9.32 -28.40
N GLY A 679 -0.02 9.45 -28.46
CA GLY A 679 0.73 10.59 -27.92
C GLY A 679 1.29 10.40 -26.50
N ALA A 680 0.91 9.33 -25.79
CA ALA A 680 1.49 8.97 -24.50
C ALA A 680 2.88 8.31 -24.67
N ASP A 681 3.75 8.49 -23.67
CA ASP A 681 5.08 7.88 -23.66
C ASP A 681 4.96 6.35 -23.54
N LEU A 682 5.44 5.64 -24.57
CA LEU A 682 5.42 4.19 -24.63
C LEU A 682 6.28 3.54 -23.54
N LYS A 683 7.43 4.14 -23.21
CA LYS A 683 8.34 3.60 -22.18
C LYS A 683 7.66 3.64 -20.83
N GLN A 684 6.99 4.75 -20.53
CA GLN A 684 6.26 4.91 -19.28
C GLN A 684 5.06 3.94 -19.20
N ALA A 685 4.29 3.81 -20.28
CA ALA A 685 3.17 2.84 -20.34
C ALA A 685 3.64 1.39 -20.17
N TRP A 686 4.77 1.04 -20.79
CA TRP A 686 5.38 -0.27 -20.64
C TRP A 686 5.88 -0.52 -19.21
N ALA A 687 6.51 0.48 -18.59
CA ALA A 687 6.94 0.39 -17.20
C ALA A 687 5.76 0.15 -16.24
N VAL A 688 4.62 0.82 -16.48
CA VAL A 688 3.38 0.62 -15.71
C VAL A 688 2.83 -0.80 -15.89
N PHE A 689 2.80 -1.32 -17.12
CA PHE A 689 2.41 -2.71 -17.38
C PHE A 689 3.31 -3.69 -16.63
N LYS A 690 4.63 -3.48 -16.67
CA LYS A 690 5.62 -4.32 -15.98
C LYS A 690 5.46 -4.26 -14.47
N GLN A 691 5.17 -3.08 -13.91
CA GLN A 691 4.91 -2.91 -12.49
C GLN A 691 3.61 -3.60 -12.05
N SER A 692 2.53 -3.51 -12.83
CA SER A 692 1.23 -4.13 -12.49
C SER A 692 1.28 -5.67 -12.45
N ILE A 693 2.26 -6.27 -13.15
CA ILE A 693 2.55 -7.71 -13.15
C ILE A 693 3.80 -8.09 -12.34
N TYR A 694 4.31 -7.19 -11.50
CA TYR A 694 5.45 -7.41 -10.60
C TYR A 694 6.78 -7.78 -11.29
N GLN A 695 7.02 -7.27 -12.50
CA GLN A 695 8.30 -7.38 -13.18
C GLN A 695 9.18 -6.15 -12.92
N SER A 696 10.42 -6.40 -12.47
CA SER A 696 11.30 -5.41 -11.85
C SER A 696 12.13 -4.57 -12.83
N ASP A 697 12.09 -4.90 -14.13
CA ASP A 697 12.94 -4.28 -15.14
C ASP A 697 12.11 -3.69 -16.28
N PRO A 698 11.72 -2.41 -16.20
CA PRO A 698 10.92 -1.77 -17.22
C PRO A 698 11.70 -1.58 -18.51
N ASP A 699 13.03 -1.53 -18.50
CA ASP A 699 13.86 -1.13 -19.66
C ASP A 699 14.03 -2.25 -20.70
N TYR A 700 13.44 -3.42 -20.47
CA TYR A 700 13.52 -4.58 -21.35
C TYR A 700 12.16 -5.26 -21.58
N ILE A 701 11.98 -5.81 -22.78
CA ILE A 701 10.98 -6.82 -23.09
C ILE A 701 11.65 -8.18 -23.26
N GLY A 702 11.23 -9.16 -22.46
CA GLY A 702 11.67 -10.55 -22.62
C GLY A 702 10.49 -11.50 -22.85
N PRO A 703 10.75 -12.78 -23.16
CA PRO A 703 9.71 -13.78 -23.42
C PRO A 703 8.67 -13.89 -22.28
N GLY A 704 9.09 -13.68 -21.03
CA GLY A 704 8.18 -13.64 -19.88
C GLY A 704 7.25 -12.42 -19.86
N SER A 705 7.72 -11.25 -20.29
CA SER A 705 6.90 -10.04 -20.43
C SER A 705 5.93 -10.16 -21.60
N VAL A 706 6.38 -10.74 -22.71
CA VAL A 706 5.54 -11.08 -23.87
C VAL A 706 4.42 -12.02 -23.46
N ARG A 707 4.75 -13.13 -22.80
CA ARG A 707 3.76 -14.11 -22.34
C ARG A 707 2.69 -13.45 -21.49
N LEU A 708 3.08 -12.59 -20.55
CA LEU A 708 2.12 -11.89 -19.68
C LEU A 708 1.28 -10.85 -20.43
N LEU A 709 1.85 -10.17 -21.42
CA LEU A 709 1.10 -9.21 -22.24
C LEU A 709 0.06 -9.96 -23.09
N LEU A 710 0.44 -11.10 -23.68
CA LEU A 710 -0.46 -11.92 -24.48
C LEU A 710 -1.52 -12.65 -23.63
N ASP A 711 -1.14 -13.16 -22.44
CA ASP A 711 -2.09 -13.70 -21.45
C ASP A 711 -3.13 -12.62 -21.07
N ALA A 712 -2.69 -11.38 -20.84
CA ALA A 712 -3.58 -10.25 -20.53
C ALA A 712 -4.48 -9.83 -21.71
N LEU A 713 -4.06 -10.12 -22.95
CA LEU A 713 -4.85 -9.91 -24.16
C LEU A 713 -5.82 -11.06 -24.46
N GLY A 714 -5.88 -12.08 -23.60
CA GLY A 714 -6.74 -13.25 -23.78
C GLY A 714 -6.28 -14.16 -24.91
N VAL A 715 -4.99 -14.12 -25.28
CA VAL A 715 -4.42 -15.08 -26.23
C VAL A 715 -4.23 -16.39 -25.49
N ASP A 716 -5.02 -17.40 -25.87
CA ASP A 716 -4.83 -18.76 -25.41
C ASP A 716 -3.46 -19.25 -25.89
N HIS A 717 -2.49 -19.21 -24.97
CA HIS A 717 -1.30 -20.03 -25.12
C HIS A 717 -1.65 -21.41 -24.58
N PRO A 718 -1.24 -22.50 -25.24
CA PRO A 718 -1.32 -23.81 -24.62
C PRO A 718 -0.69 -23.66 -23.24
N ALA A 719 -1.50 -23.95 -22.22
CA ALA A 719 -0.96 -24.25 -20.92
C ALA A 719 0.17 -25.23 -21.23
N ALA A 720 1.37 -24.94 -20.75
CA ALA A 720 2.20 -26.07 -20.43
C ALA A 720 1.38 -26.81 -19.36
N GLU A 721 0.54 -27.75 -19.80
CA GLU A 721 -0.03 -28.75 -18.94
C GLU A 721 1.16 -29.24 -18.14
N GLU A 722 1.14 -29.00 -16.84
CA GLU A 722 1.96 -29.80 -15.96
C GLU A 722 1.41 -31.21 -16.16
N SER A 723 2.04 -31.94 -17.08
CA SER A 723 1.93 -33.37 -17.09
C SER A 723 2.34 -33.80 -15.70
N VAL A 724 1.33 -34.21 -14.93
CA VAL A 724 1.52 -35.23 -13.91
C VAL A 724 2.36 -36.29 -14.62
N PRO A 725 3.60 -36.57 -14.17
CA PRO A 725 4.38 -37.61 -14.81
C PRO A 725 3.50 -38.84 -14.85
N ALA A 726 3.21 -39.33 -16.06
CA ALA A 726 2.58 -40.62 -16.22
C ALA A 726 3.36 -41.61 -15.36
N GLU A 727 2.64 -42.44 -14.60
CA GLU A 727 3.19 -43.37 -13.61
C GLU A 727 4.23 -44.38 -14.15
N ASP A 728 4.64 -44.29 -15.41
CA ASP A 728 5.48 -45.29 -16.09
C ASP A 728 6.73 -44.75 -16.83
N THR A 729 7.23 -43.53 -16.57
CA THR A 729 8.53 -43.11 -17.16
C THR A 729 9.71 -43.54 -16.28
N PRO A 730 10.64 -44.40 -16.74
CA PRO A 730 11.76 -44.87 -15.94
C PRO A 730 12.62 -43.69 -15.47
N THR A 731 12.72 -43.50 -14.15
CA THR A 731 13.43 -42.36 -13.56
C THR A 731 14.95 -42.63 -13.59
N GLN A 732 15.59 -42.32 -14.72
CA GLN A 732 17.04 -42.47 -14.87
C GLN A 732 17.79 -41.23 -14.33
N THR A 733 18.96 -41.47 -13.75
CA THR A 733 19.91 -40.42 -13.35
C THR A 733 20.45 -39.71 -14.59
N ASN A 734 20.45 -38.38 -14.60
CA ASN A 734 21.02 -37.57 -15.69
C ASN A 734 22.53 -37.89 -15.84
N PRO A 735 22.97 -38.53 -16.94
CA PRO A 735 24.37 -38.91 -17.13
C PRO A 735 25.28 -37.70 -17.37
N ASP A 736 24.72 -36.58 -17.82
CA ASP A 736 25.45 -35.37 -18.14
C ASP A 736 25.60 -34.42 -16.94
N ALA A 737 25.01 -34.76 -15.79
CA ALA A 737 25.02 -33.93 -14.58
C ALA A 737 26.47 -33.65 -14.10
N GLY A 738 26.84 -32.38 -14.08
CA GLY A 738 28.18 -31.87 -13.78
C GLY A 738 28.96 -31.39 -15.00
N SER A 739 28.47 -31.67 -16.22
CA SER A 739 29.08 -31.20 -17.46
C SER A 739 28.53 -29.84 -17.89
N GLN A 740 29.32 -29.10 -18.67
CA GLN A 740 28.91 -27.85 -19.30
C GLN A 740 28.14 -28.12 -20.60
N THR A 741 26.99 -28.78 -20.49
CA THR A 741 26.14 -29.20 -21.62
C THR A 741 24.67 -28.85 -21.37
N GLY A 742 23.87 -28.93 -22.44
CA GLY A 742 22.46 -28.49 -22.43
C GLY A 742 22.32 -26.99 -22.66
N THR A 743 21.17 -26.44 -22.28
CA THR A 743 20.87 -25.01 -22.46
C THR A 743 21.83 -24.15 -21.62
N SER A 744 22.40 -23.09 -22.20
CA SER A 744 23.31 -22.18 -21.48
C SER A 744 22.69 -20.80 -21.27
N LYS A 745 22.95 -20.17 -20.12
CA LYS A 745 22.48 -18.81 -19.79
C LYS A 745 23.52 -18.06 -18.97
N HIS A 746 23.57 -16.74 -19.13
CA HIS A 746 24.40 -15.88 -18.28
C HIS A 746 23.71 -15.64 -16.94
N LEU A 747 24.50 -15.70 -15.86
CA LEU A 747 24.04 -15.34 -14.52
C LEU A 747 23.90 -13.81 -14.41
N PRO A 748 22.76 -13.31 -13.91
CA PRO A 748 22.56 -11.87 -13.74
C PRO A 748 23.61 -11.29 -12.80
N HIS A 749 24.19 -10.15 -13.20
CA HIS A 749 25.22 -9.40 -12.45
C HIS A 749 26.55 -10.11 -12.19
N TYR A 750 26.76 -11.32 -12.71
CA TYR A 750 28.03 -12.05 -12.61
C TYR A 750 28.75 -12.17 -13.94
N ASN A 751 28.06 -11.89 -15.06
CA ASN A 751 28.55 -12.09 -16.43
C ASN A 751 29.22 -13.46 -16.65
N GLN A 752 28.75 -14.46 -15.91
CA GLN A 752 29.25 -15.82 -15.92
C GLN A 752 28.26 -16.67 -16.71
N LEU A 753 28.73 -17.31 -17.78
CA LEU A 753 27.94 -18.31 -18.51
C LEU A 753 27.87 -19.59 -17.70
N VAL A 754 26.67 -20.17 -17.57
CA VAL A 754 26.44 -21.47 -16.94
C VAL A 754 25.54 -22.35 -17.80
N TYR A 755 25.62 -23.67 -17.60
CA TYR A 755 24.93 -24.66 -18.41
C TYR A 755 23.89 -25.45 -17.61
N GLU A 756 22.89 -25.99 -18.30
CA GLU A 756 21.76 -26.71 -17.71
C GLU A 756 22.19 -27.90 -16.87
N ASN A 757 23.14 -28.66 -17.38
CA ASN A 757 23.68 -29.82 -16.68
C ASN A 757 24.82 -29.46 -15.71
N GLU A 758 25.27 -28.21 -15.66
CA GLU A 758 26.36 -27.78 -14.77
C GLU A 758 25.86 -27.70 -13.32
N TYR A 759 26.71 -28.11 -12.38
CA TYR A 759 26.42 -27.95 -10.96
C TYR A 759 26.42 -26.48 -10.56
N ILE A 760 25.41 -26.07 -9.78
CA ILE A 760 25.33 -24.70 -9.22
C ILE A 760 26.59 -24.36 -8.40
N ILE A 761 27.10 -25.37 -7.68
CA ILE A 761 28.37 -25.33 -6.95
C ILE A 761 29.17 -26.56 -7.38
N ALA A 762 30.40 -26.34 -7.85
CA ALA A 762 31.31 -27.43 -8.21
C ALA A 762 31.44 -28.46 -7.06
N GLY A 763 31.28 -29.74 -7.38
CA GLY A 763 31.33 -30.84 -6.41
C GLY A 763 30.04 -31.09 -5.62
N VAL A 764 29.00 -30.26 -5.76
CA VAL A 764 27.67 -30.52 -5.20
C VAL A 764 26.74 -30.97 -6.32
N PRO A 765 26.27 -32.23 -6.34
CA PRO A 765 25.44 -32.72 -7.43
C PRO A 765 24.02 -32.17 -7.32
N LEU A 766 23.84 -30.95 -7.82
CA LEU A 766 22.59 -30.22 -7.98
C LEU A 766 22.79 -29.26 -9.16
N THR A 767 22.13 -29.55 -10.28
CA THR A 767 22.35 -28.77 -11.51
C THR A 767 21.47 -27.52 -11.57
N TRP A 768 21.86 -26.57 -12.42
CA TRP A 768 21.00 -25.43 -12.74
C TRP A 768 19.67 -25.91 -13.32
N GLY A 769 19.67 -26.88 -14.24
CA GLY A 769 18.48 -27.43 -14.87
C GLY A 769 17.50 -28.04 -13.88
N GLU A 770 17.98 -28.79 -12.88
CA GLU A 770 17.13 -29.37 -11.83
C GLU A 770 16.42 -28.29 -11.00
N CYS A 771 17.12 -27.20 -10.68
CA CYS A 771 16.57 -26.12 -9.86
C CYS A 771 15.71 -25.13 -10.64
N THR A 772 15.97 -24.97 -11.94
CA THR A 772 15.34 -23.95 -12.80
C THR A 772 14.39 -24.54 -13.84
N LYS A 773 14.09 -25.84 -13.74
CA LYS A 773 13.24 -26.57 -14.68
C LYS A 773 13.75 -26.43 -16.12
N GLY A 774 14.96 -26.93 -16.37
CA GLY A 774 15.62 -26.86 -17.68
C GLY A 774 15.89 -25.42 -18.13
N MET A 775 16.35 -24.56 -17.21
CA MET A 775 16.62 -23.13 -17.45
C MET A 775 15.39 -22.26 -17.79
N SER A 776 14.17 -22.80 -17.72
CA SER A 776 12.93 -22.06 -18.00
C SER A 776 12.52 -21.10 -16.87
N ARG A 777 12.90 -21.40 -15.62
CA ARG A 777 12.68 -20.58 -14.42
C ARG A 777 14.01 -19.94 -14.04
N TRP A 778 14.32 -18.77 -14.58
CA TRP A 778 15.66 -18.19 -14.48
C TRP A 778 15.73 -17.02 -13.48
N PRO A 779 16.71 -16.99 -12.55
CA PRO A 779 16.88 -15.86 -11.65
C PRO A 779 17.19 -14.58 -12.43
N THR A 780 16.64 -13.47 -11.98
CA THR A 780 16.85 -12.14 -12.58
C THR A 780 17.68 -11.24 -11.67
N GLN A 781 17.81 -11.58 -10.38
CA GLN A 781 18.53 -10.77 -9.41
C GLN A 781 19.79 -11.46 -8.88
N LYS A 782 20.80 -10.67 -8.55
CA LYS A 782 22.03 -11.16 -7.92
C LYS A 782 21.74 -11.95 -6.63
N LEU A 783 20.78 -11.47 -5.84
CA LEU A 783 20.42 -12.09 -4.55
C LEU A 783 19.81 -13.49 -4.74
N GLU A 784 19.05 -13.73 -5.81
CA GLU A 784 18.48 -15.06 -6.11
C GLU A 784 19.57 -16.06 -6.49
N VAL A 785 20.56 -15.62 -7.28
CA VAL A 785 21.75 -16.43 -7.60
C VAL A 785 22.53 -16.78 -6.32
N ASP A 786 22.72 -15.79 -5.43
CA ASP A 786 23.41 -15.99 -4.15
C ASP A 786 22.64 -16.94 -3.22
N ASN A 787 21.31 -16.83 -3.18
CA ASN A 787 20.44 -17.74 -2.45
C ASN A 787 20.50 -19.15 -3.02
N GLY A 788 20.44 -19.32 -4.34
CA GLY A 788 20.56 -20.62 -5.02
C GLY A 788 21.89 -21.30 -4.72
N ARG A 789 23.00 -20.55 -4.72
CA ARG A 789 24.34 -21.05 -4.32
C ARG A 789 24.39 -21.48 -2.85
N ARG A 790 23.79 -20.71 -1.94
CA ARG A 790 23.69 -21.05 -0.50
C ARG A 790 22.84 -22.29 -0.30
N LEU A 791 21.70 -22.38 -0.99
CA LEU A 791 20.78 -23.51 -0.95
C LEU A 791 21.44 -24.78 -1.47
N ALA A 792 22.17 -24.70 -2.58
CA ALA A 792 22.92 -25.83 -3.14
C ALA A 792 23.92 -26.39 -2.11
N LYS A 793 24.67 -25.53 -1.42
CA LYS A 793 25.59 -25.97 -0.36
C LYS A 793 24.89 -26.74 0.76
N VAL A 794 23.74 -26.26 1.22
CA VAL A 794 22.94 -26.93 2.27
C VAL A 794 22.35 -28.24 1.76
N PHE A 795 21.85 -28.26 0.52
CA PHE A 795 21.36 -29.47 -0.12
C PHE A 795 22.46 -30.54 -0.25
N GLY A 796 23.70 -30.15 -0.56
CA GLY A 796 24.84 -31.06 -0.59
C GLY A 796 25.06 -31.81 0.73
N GLU A 797 24.89 -31.14 1.87
CA GLU A 797 24.96 -31.76 3.20
C GLU A 797 23.81 -32.75 3.43
N VAL A 798 22.58 -32.38 3.02
CA VAL A 798 21.40 -33.24 3.11
C VAL A 798 21.55 -34.48 2.24
N ARG A 799 21.98 -34.32 0.99
CA ARG A 799 22.19 -35.41 0.04
C ARG A 799 23.29 -36.37 0.52
N ALA A 800 24.41 -35.84 1.01
CA ALA A 800 25.50 -36.64 1.57
C ALA A 800 25.04 -37.44 2.79
N ALA A 801 24.26 -36.83 3.69
CA ALA A 801 23.71 -37.51 4.86
C ALA A 801 22.64 -38.55 4.50
N PHE A 802 21.87 -38.35 3.42
CA PHE A 802 20.86 -39.31 2.97
C PHE A 802 21.45 -40.55 2.28
N GLY A 803 22.61 -40.40 1.62
CA GLY A 803 23.38 -41.51 1.04
C GLY A 803 22.81 -42.14 -0.23
N GLU A 804 21.68 -41.63 -0.74
CA GLU A 804 21.01 -42.12 -1.96
C GLU A 804 20.58 -40.95 -2.86
N PRO A 805 20.29 -41.18 -4.16
CA PRO A 805 19.82 -40.12 -5.04
C PRO A 805 18.47 -39.53 -4.57
N LEU A 806 18.39 -38.20 -4.61
CA LEU A 806 17.19 -37.41 -4.35
C LEU A 806 16.70 -36.79 -5.65
N ILE A 807 15.39 -36.79 -5.86
CA ILE A 807 14.72 -36.12 -6.98
C ILE A 807 14.33 -34.72 -6.51
N ILE A 808 14.66 -33.71 -7.32
CA ILE A 808 14.15 -32.35 -7.17
C ILE A 808 12.83 -32.25 -7.92
N THR A 809 11.72 -32.14 -7.20
CA THR A 809 10.39 -31.97 -7.82
C THR A 809 10.13 -30.50 -8.16
N SER A 810 10.68 -29.58 -7.36
CA SER A 810 10.59 -28.14 -7.62
C SER A 810 11.74 -27.38 -6.96
N GLY A 811 12.27 -26.37 -7.65
CA GLY A 811 13.32 -25.46 -7.15
C GLY A 811 12.89 -24.00 -7.22
N PHE A 812 13.63 -23.16 -7.92
CA PHE A 812 13.30 -21.76 -8.12
C PHE A 812 11.93 -21.58 -8.81
N ARG A 813 11.08 -20.72 -8.25
CA ARG A 813 9.75 -20.39 -8.77
C ARG A 813 9.58 -18.87 -8.77
N PRO A 814 10.06 -18.14 -9.78
CA PRO A 814 9.82 -16.71 -9.87
C PRO A 814 8.32 -16.46 -10.06
N GLU A 815 7.81 -15.31 -9.62
CA GLU A 815 6.47 -14.90 -10.05
C GLU A 815 6.50 -14.56 -11.55
N PRO A 816 5.47 -14.92 -12.33
CA PRO A 816 4.14 -15.45 -11.95
C PRO A 816 4.06 -16.99 -11.79
N ILE A 817 5.17 -17.71 -11.99
CA ILE A 817 5.21 -19.18 -12.05
C ILE A 817 4.81 -19.78 -10.70
N ASN A 818 5.24 -19.18 -9.59
CA ASN A 818 4.86 -19.62 -8.25
C ASN A 818 3.33 -19.60 -8.07
N ARG A 819 2.63 -18.53 -8.46
CA ARG A 819 1.17 -18.47 -8.42
C ARG A 819 0.50 -19.50 -9.33
N ARG A 820 1.01 -19.69 -10.55
CA ARG A 820 0.45 -20.64 -11.53
C ARG A 820 0.42 -22.07 -11.00
N VAL A 821 1.42 -22.48 -10.23
CA VAL A 821 1.51 -23.82 -9.63
C VAL A 821 0.86 -23.90 -8.23
N GLY A 822 0.04 -22.91 -7.85
CA GLY A 822 -0.65 -22.87 -6.57
C GLY A 822 0.25 -22.52 -5.37
N GLY A 823 1.40 -21.90 -5.60
CA GLY A 823 2.31 -21.44 -4.56
C GLY A 823 1.82 -20.19 -3.84
N VAL A 824 2.10 -20.10 -2.54
CA VAL A 824 1.76 -18.93 -1.70
C VAL A 824 2.74 -17.77 -1.95
N SER A 825 2.30 -16.52 -1.75
CA SER A 825 3.09 -15.32 -2.06
C SER A 825 4.36 -15.12 -1.22
N ASN A 826 4.46 -15.76 -0.05
CA ASN A 826 5.66 -15.76 0.80
C ASN A 826 6.49 -17.05 0.65
N SER A 827 6.27 -17.81 -0.43
CA SER A 827 6.98 -19.04 -0.75
C SER A 827 8.48 -18.79 -0.85
N GLN A 828 9.27 -19.64 -0.18
CA GLN A 828 10.72 -19.56 -0.22
C GLN A 828 11.31 -20.05 -1.56
N HIS A 829 10.48 -20.56 -2.48
CA HIS A 829 10.90 -20.85 -3.85
C HIS A 829 11.06 -19.58 -4.70
N VAL A 830 10.32 -18.51 -4.37
CA VAL A 830 10.38 -17.23 -5.09
C VAL A 830 11.76 -16.57 -4.97
N PRO A 831 12.38 -16.45 -3.79
CA PRO A 831 13.73 -15.90 -3.67
C PRO A 831 14.86 -16.92 -3.92
N PHE A 832 14.57 -18.09 -4.51
CA PHE A 832 15.53 -19.20 -4.70
C PHE A 832 16.12 -19.77 -3.40
N LYS A 833 15.31 -19.86 -2.35
CA LYS A 833 15.71 -20.36 -1.02
C LYS A 833 15.16 -21.75 -0.68
N ALA A 834 14.43 -22.41 -1.58
CA ALA A 834 13.75 -23.67 -1.28
C ALA A 834 13.85 -24.73 -2.37
N LEU A 835 13.78 -25.99 -1.95
CA LEU A 835 13.65 -27.18 -2.79
C LEU A 835 12.53 -28.07 -2.26
N ASP A 836 11.72 -28.60 -3.18
CA ASP A 836 10.84 -29.73 -2.94
C ASP A 836 11.56 -30.99 -3.44
N ILE A 837 11.77 -31.97 -2.54
CA ILE A 837 12.65 -33.13 -2.77
C ILE A 837 11.97 -34.45 -2.39
N ARG A 838 12.35 -35.55 -3.04
CA ARG A 838 11.93 -36.91 -2.64
C ARG A 838 13.01 -37.96 -2.86
N PRO A 839 13.03 -39.07 -2.09
CA PRO A 839 13.89 -40.21 -2.39
C PRO A 839 13.60 -40.81 -3.78
N LEU A 840 14.65 -41.16 -4.53
CA LEU A 840 14.50 -41.92 -5.78
C LEU A 840 14.30 -43.41 -5.50
N ARG A 841 15.20 -44.03 -4.71
CA ARG A 841 15.23 -45.49 -4.50
C ARG A 841 14.33 -45.92 -3.35
N SER A 842 14.41 -45.24 -2.21
CA SER A 842 13.52 -45.47 -1.06
C SER A 842 12.29 -44.54 -1.09
N ALA A 843 11.51 -44.53 -2.18
CA ALA A 843 10.29 -43.74 -2.30
C ALA A 843 9.11 -44.32 -1.48
N ASN A 844 9.39 -44.77 -0.26
CA ASN A 844 8.46 -45.37 0.68
C ASN A 844 8.45 -44.57 2.00
N ASN A 845 7.56 -44.93 2.92
CA ASN A 845 7.41 -44.22 4.20
C ASN A 845 8.71 -44.16 5.01
N GLU A 846 9.53 -45.22 4.97
CA GLU A 846 10.81 -45.27 5.69
C GLU A 846 11.84 -44.30 5.12
N GLY A 847 11.97 -44.23 3.78
CA GLY A 847 12.87 -43.29 3.12
C GLY A 847 12.46 -41.83 3.36
N PHE A 848 11.16 -41.53 3.31
CA PHE A 848 10.65 -40.21 3.69
C PHE A 848 10.90 -39.87 5.17
N ALA A 849 10.73 -40.83 6.08
CA ALA A 849 10.99 -40.62 7.50
C ALA A 849 12.48 -40.36 7.77
N ARG A 850 13.37 -41.12 7.12
CA ARG A 850 14.83 -40.91 7.19
C ARG A 850 15.23 -39.54 6.66
N LEU A 851 14.70 -39.14 5.51
CA LEU A 851 14.96 -37.83 4.91
C LEU A 851 14.47 -36.69 5.83
N LEU A 852 13.27 -36.81 6.38
CA LEU A 852 12.74 -35.82 7.33
C LEU A 852 13.63 -35.67 8.57
N GLN A 853 14.14 -36.77 9.11
CA GLN A 853 15.06 -36.73 10.26
C GLN A 853 16.38 -36.03 9.92
N ILE A 854 16.92 -36.24 8.71
CA ILE A 854 18.11 -35.53 8.23
C ILE A 854 17.85 -34.03 8.10
N LEU A 855 16.70 -33.63 7.56
CA LEU A 855 16.32 -32.21 7.47
C LEU A 855 16.23 -31.56 8.85
N ARG A 856 15.66 -32.28 9.84
CA ARG A 856 15.56 -31.81 11.24
C ARG A 856 16.93 -31.67 11.91
N ASN A 857 17.84 -32.62 11.65
CA ASN A 857 19.17 -32.64 12.24
C ASN A 857 20.14 -31.64 11.60
N ASN A 858 19.86 -31.15 10.39
CA ASN A 858 20.70 -30.14 9.76
C ASN A 858 20.31 -28.72 10.26
N PRO A 859 21.19 -28.03 11.01
CA PRO A 859 20.87 -26.72 11.59
C PRO A 859 20.68 -25.62 10.53
N LYS A 860 21.16 -25.82 9.30
CA LYS A 860 21.08 -24.84 8.20
C LYS A 860 19.77 -24.94 7.41
N VAL A 861 19.01 -26.03 7.56
CA VAL A 861 17.64 -26.14 7.06
C VAL A 861 16.72 -25.49 8.07
N VAL A 862 16.08 -24.39 7.71
CA VAL A 862 15.28 -23.57 8.63
C VAL A 862 13.80 -23.85 8.49
N GLY A 863 13.28 -23.96 7.26
CA GLY A 863 11.91 -24.37 7.01
C GLY A 863 11.81 -25.82 6.53
N ILE A 864 10.88 -26.57 7.13
CA ILE A 864 10.60 -27.97 6.79
C ILE A 864 9.09 -28.12 6.57
N GLY A 865 8.70 -28.54 5.37
CA GLY A 865 7.30 -28.85 5.07
C GLY A 865 7.08 -30.35 4.86
N ARG A 866 6.13 -30.92 5.60
CA ARG A 866 5.79 -32.34 5.61
C ARG A 866 4.79 -32.68 4.50
N GLY A 867 5.31 -32.78 3.28
CA GLY A 867 4.56 -33.08 2.06
C GLY A 867 4.45 -34.56 1.70
N GLN A 868 4.75 -35.50 2.59
CA GLN A 868 4.90 -36.91 2.23
C GLN A 868 3.64 -37.49 1.55
N ARG A 869 2.45 -37.04 1.97
CA ARG A 869 1.16 -37.43 1.36
C ARG A 869 1.01 -36.95 -0.09
N LYS A 870 1.73 -35.90 -0.46
CA LYS A 870 1.82 -35.33 -1.80
C LYS A 870 3.09 -35.78 -2.55
N GLY A 871 3.86 -36.72 -1.96
CA GLY A 871 5.03 -37.34 -2.61
C GLY A 871 6.33 -36.54 -2.53
N PHE A 872 6.46 -35.52 -1.67
CA PHE A 872 7.70 -34.75 -1.50
C PHE A 872 7.92 -34.28 -0.06
N LEU A 873 9.12 -33.78 0.25
CA LEU A 873 9.42 -32.99 1.45
C LEU A 873 9.95 -31.63 1.00
N HIS A 874 9.54 -30.59 1.70
CA HIS A 874 10.03 -29.23 1.45
C HIS A 874 11.19 -28.91 2.39
N MET A 875 12.26 -28.33 1.84
CA MET A 875 13.35 -27.75 2.61
C MET A 875 13.63 -26.32 2.16
N ASP A 876 13.85 -25.41 3.10
CA ASP A 876 14.31 -24.05 2.79
C ASP A 876 15.32 -23.50 3.81
N ILE A 877 16.04 -22.47 3.36
CA ILE A 877 17.11 -21.81 4.12
C ILE A 877 16.70 -20.39 4.55
N ARG A 878 15.41 -20.15 4.82
CA ARG A 878 14.88 -18.85 5.23
C ARG A 878 15.63 -18.27 6.44
N ASP A 879 15.54 -16.96 6.60
CA ASP A 879 16.13 -16.27 7.74
C ASP A 879 15.14 -16.30 8.92
N GLY A 880 15.64 -16.45 10.15
CA GLY A 880 14.82 -16.48 11.36
C GLY A 880 14.81 -17.82 12.10
N ARG A 881 13.74 -18.06 12.86
CA ARG A 881 13.59 -19.28 13.69
C ARG A 881 13.16 -20.46 12.83
N ARG A 882 13.51 -21.68 13.27
CA ARG A 882 13.09 -22.93 12.62
C ARG A 882 11.57 -23.04 12.59
N VAL A 883 11.01 -23.40 11.43
CA VAL A 883 9.57 -23.58 11.21
C VAL A 883 9.31 -24.95 10.58
N GLU A 884 8.32 -25.68 11.09
CA GLU A 884 7.87 -26.95 10.52
C GLU A 884 6.35 -26.94 10.34
N TRP A 885 5.85 -27.38 9.18
CA TRP A 885 4.41 -27.39 8.86
C TRP A 885 3.99 -28.64 8.07
N ASP A 886 2.68 -28.90 8.01
CA ASP A 886 2.06 -29.95 7.18
C ASP A 886 1.49 -29.37 5.89
N TYR A 887 1.47 -30.16 4.81
CA TYR A 887 0.92 -29.78 3.50
C TYR A 887 -0.48 -30.30 3.23
#